data_AF-Q2SVK9-F1
#
_entry.id   AF-Q2SVK9-F1
#
_cell.length_a   1.000
_cell.length_b   1.000
_cell.length_c   1.000
_cell.angle_alpha   90.00
_cell.angle_beta   90.00
_cell.angle_gamma   90.00
#
_symmetry.space_group_name_H-M   'P 1'
#
loop_
_entity.id
_entity.type
_entity.pdbx_description
1 polymer ?
#
loop_
_entity_poly.entity_id
_entity_poly.type
_entity_poly.pdbx_seq_one_letter_code
_entity_poly.pdbx_strand_id
1 'polypeptide(L)'
;MRGRRQAPLLPRCGPMRAGRAVAHRIARAPGGIVSSTPPSARKRVGGFGQRRECTLKICGTHPAGRIATPHRDFRWPSPVWLGQTAPHAPCTAAGNARSQARRQHEQVLEETRMASLKSWTRRLLGASGCALSLALSTLGAAHADSAPDAPPSAWPSAALPDRAAVDVDASQLLPTPQLVRWQIDLDRRGLRSTGSPAHERYIDVLHRRLARAGVPQIYTEAAALTRWTARHWRLDVADGAPRERIDVTGYLPYSGDTGRDGIVAPIRYLAAGQMPDADVAGKIAVVEWPSLPLSGAFFREHALRVFDPDNAFPPSAPYVRTSFMLGSLTAMLDSLQAAGAAGVVMVADTSSAEATDLYAPYDGRLRRVPGLFVDRATGARLALLAQRGATLRLSLDSSVEHVRTRNLIGIIPGMSDELTIVNSHTDGTNGIEDNGPNAIVAIAQYLSRLPRAALPRTVMILLSSGHFAGGVGAEDFLARHARDGLVARIACIVTIEHLGAQEWLPNARGALAPTGRAEPTALFMPAVPALVDAADALVRRANAAPAFVMPPLNPNGDGSADDAVWPGEGQYFWGLAHVPTINLITGPTYLLDYGVTTADKIDYARLRREIAATTQALLDLSRVPFAALRAVQLAMRAAAP
;
A
#
# COMPACT_ATOMS: atom_id res chain seq x y z
N MET A 1 -79.25 -17.57 -24.23
CA MET A 1 -80.32 -18.00 -23.29
C MET A 1 -79.67 -18.26 -21.93
N ARG A 2 -80.22 -17.73 -20.81
CA ARG A 2 -80.80 -18.46 -19.65
C ARG A 2 -80.01 -19.71 -19.18
N GLY A 3 -79.64 -19.91 -17.90
CA GLY A 3 -79.79 -19.12 -16.64
C GLY A 3 -78.58 -19.33 -15.70
N ARG A 4 -78.30 -18.52 -14.65
CA ARG A 4 -79.03 -18.31 -13.35
C ARG A 4 -79.26 -19.64 -12.60
N ARG A 5 -78.93 -19.82 -11.31
CA ARG A 5 -78.98 -18.98 -10.06
C ARG A 5 -77.90 -19.48 -9.05
N GLN A 6 -77.57 -18.91 -7.87
CA GLN A 6 -77.71 -17.58 -7.19
C GLN A 6 -76.70 -17.54 -6.01
N ALA A 7 -76.41 -16.36 -5.46
CA ALA A 7 -75.63 -16.18 -4.22
C ALA A 7 -76.45 -15.47 -3.12
N PRO A 8 -76.06 -15.66 -1.85
CA PRO A 8 -75.84 -14.58 -0.85
C PRO A 8 -74.42 -14.69 -0.22
N LEU A 9 -73.85 -13.71 0.51
CA LEU A 9 -74.10 -12.27 0.68
C LEU A 9 -72.83 -11.60 1.27
N LEU A 10 -72.84 -10.28 1.49
CA LEU A 10 -71.86 -9.50 2.28
C LEU A 10 -72.62 -8.44 3.11
N PRO A 11 -71.99 -7.80 4.12
CA PRO A 11 -71.52 -6.42 3.86
C PRO A 11 -70.19 -6.03 4.54
N ARG A 12 -69.64 -4.87 4.12
CA ARG A 12 -68.54 -4.13 4.77
C ARG A 12 -69.08 -2.93 5.56
N CYS A 13 -68.34 -2.43 6.57
CA CYS A 13 -68.24 -1.00 6.86
C CYS A 13 -67.03 -0.64 7.75
N GLY A 14 -66.58 0.62 7.72
CA GLY A 14 -65.72 1.27 8.74
C GLY A 14 -66.51 2.38 9.48
N PRO A 15 -65.90 3.50 9.97
CA PRO A 15 -64.49 3.90 9.96
C PRO A 15 -63.99 4.63 11.27
N MET A 16 -62.81 5.28 11.20
CA MET A 16 -62.33 6.48 11.96
C MET A 16 -62.15 6.53 13.52
N ARG A 17 -60.89 6.76 13.92
CA ARG A 17 -60.33 7.79 14.88
C ARG A 17 -61.02 8.14 16.23
N ALA A 18 -60.25 8.08 17.33
CA ALA A 18 -59.81 9.22 18.21
C ALA A 18 -59.73 8.89 19.74
N GLY A 19 -58.79 9.54 20.46
CA GLY A 19 -58.60 9.47 21.93
C GLY A 19 -57.12 9.25 22.32
N ARG A 20 -56.36 10.30 22.70
CA ARG A 20 -56.08 10.77 24.09
C ARG A 20 -55.46 9.65 24.98
N ALA A 21 -54.16 9.67 25.34
CA ALA A 21 -53.36 10.64 26.14
C ALA A 21 -53.24 10.20 27.63
N VAL A 22 -52.32 10.83 28.40
CA VAL A 22 -51.79 10.39 29.72
C VAL A 22 -50.89 9.15 29.59
N ALA A 23 -49.57 9.16 29.80
CA ALA A 23 -48.59 10.10 30.38
C ALA A 23 -48.56 10.23 31.92
N HIS A 24 -47.69 9.43 32.57
CA HIS A 24 -47.21 9.70 33.93
C HIS A 24 -45.78 10.25 33.91
N ARG A 25 -45.67 11.57 34.15
CA ARG A 25 -44.52 12.20 34.82
C ARG A 25 -44.78 12.19 36.34
N ILE A 26 -43.75 12.62 37.09
CA ILE A 26 -43.73 13.38 38.38
C ILE A 26 -42.89 12.65 39.44
N ALA A 27 -41.99 13.28 40.21
CA ALA A 27 -41.16 14.50 40.02
C ALA A 27 -40.04 14.57 41.09
N ARG A 28 -39.04 15.44 40.88
CA ARG A 28 -38.24 16.26 41.85
C ARG A 28 -38.22 15.81 43.34
N ALA A 29 -37.06 15.45 43.93
CA ALA A 29 -35.99 16.34 44.46
C ALA A 29 -36.37 17.06 45.79
N PRO A 30 -35.47 17.75 46.57
CA PRO A 30 -34.04 18.04 46.38
C PRO A 30 -33.11 17.87 47.64
N GLY A 31 -31.80 18.19 47.50
CA GLY A 31 -30.85 18.50 48.60
C GLY A 31 -29.86 17.38 49.00
N GLY A 32 -28.61 17.65 49.40
CA GLY A 32 -27.84 18.91 49.33
C GLY A 32 -26.48 18.89 50.10
N ILE A 33 -25.58 19.83 49.75
CA ILE A 33 -24.58 20.49 50.64
C ILE A 33 -23.28 19.73 51.08
N VAL A 34 -22.15 20.12 50.44
CA VAL A 34 -20.80 20.48 51.00
C VAL A 34 -19.73 19.44 51.42
N SER A 35 -18.57 19.52 50.73
CA SER A 35 -17.17 19.17 51.15
C SER A 35 -16.82 17.68 51.38
N SER A 36 -15.54 17.24 51.52
CA SER A 36 -14.23 17.93 51.57
C SER A 36 -13.10 17.09 50.91
N THR A 37 -11.88 17.64 50.80
CA THR A 37 -10.69 17.03 50.15
C THR A 37 -9.80 16.16 51.08
N PRO A 38 -8.87 15.32 50.55
CA PRO A 38 -8.08 14.27 51.26
C PRO A 38 -6.73 14.83 51.86
N PRO A 39 -5.86 14.11 52.64
CA PRO A 39 -5.19 12.83 52.29
C PRO A 39 -4.65 11.93 53.46
N SER A 40 -3.60 11.12 53.17
CA SER A 40 -2.67 10.36 54.08
C SER A 40 -3.00 8.87 54.37
N ALA A 41 -2.05 7.95 54.64
CA ALA A 41 -0.61 7.89 54.29
C ALA A 41 0.05 6.48 54.46
N ARG A 42 1.16 6.29 53.72
CA ARG A 42 2.34 5.40 53.89
C ARG A 42 2.45 4.44 55.11
N LYS A 43 2.79 3.16 54.84
CA LYS A 43 4.05 2.42 55.18
C LYS A 43 3.92 0.93 54.72
N ARG A 44 4.89 0.11 54.26
CA ARG A 44 6.36 0.09 54.00
C ARG A 44 7.13 -0.91 54.92
N VAL A 45 8.02 -1.74 54.31
CA VAL A 45 8.86 -2.82 54.91
C VAL A 45 8.05 -4.07 55.32
N GLY A 46 8.47 -5.35 55.25
CA GLY A 46 9.70 -6.07 54.81
C GLY A 46 9.93 -7.33 55.72
N GLY A 47 10.66 -8.41 55.40
CA GLY A 47 11.42 -8.87 54.20
C GLY A 47 12.31 -10.11 54.54
N PHE A 48 12.85 -10.83 53.53
CA PHE A 48 13.72 -12.04 53.63
C PHE A 48 13.11 -13.35 54.24
N GLY A 49 13.69 -14.52 53.93
CA GLY A 49 13.48 -15.79 54.70
C GLY A 49 13.52 -17.12 53.91
N GLN A 50 14.66 -17.81 53.88
CA GLN A 50 14.96 -19.02 53.08
C GLN A 50 14.24 -20.34 53.45
N ARG A 51 14.08 -21.22 52.43
CA ARG A 51 14.29 -22.70 52.36
C ARG A 51 14.02 -23.61 53.59
N ARG A 52 13.28 -24.73 53.36
CA ARG A 52 13.71 -26.17 53.40
C ARG A 52 12.50 -27.11 53.21
N GLU A 53 12.50 -28.07 52.27
CA GLU A 53 12.95 -29.49 52.34
C GLU A 53 12.10 -30.46 53.21
N CYS A 54 11.29 -31.32 52.55
CA CYS A 54 11.03 -32.76 52.82
C CYS A 54 10.16 -33.30 51.65
N THR A 55 10.39 -34.36 50.86
CA THR A 55 11.08 -35.67 50.94
C THR A 55 10.16 -36.85 51.29
N LEU A 56 9.75 -37.66 50.28
CA LEU A 56 9.69 -39.15 50.20
C LEU A 56 9.00 -39.57 48.87
N LYS A 57 9.59 -40.41 47.99
CA LYS A 57 9.52 -41.90 47.86
C LYS A 57 8.15 -42.45 47.39
N ILE A 58 8.02 -43.42 46.46
CA ILE A 58 8.93 -44.22 45.59
C ILE A 58 8.08 -44.77 44.39
N CYS A 59 8.51 -45.35 43.25
CA CYS A 59 9.79 -45.89 42.73
C CYS A 59 10.22 -45.16 41.41
N GLY A 60 10.81 -45.68 40.31
CA GLY A 60 11.20 -47.03 39.81
C GLY A 60 10.16 -47.66 38.85
N THR A 61 10.49 -48.34 37.74
CA THR A 61 11.79 -48.74 37.13
C THR A 61 11.73 -48.62 35.59
N HIS A 62 12.59 -47.87 34.88
CA HIS A 62 13.98 -48.18 34.44
C HIS A 62 14.14 -49.36 33.44
N PRO A 63 15.18 -49.36 32.56
CA PRO A 63 15.89 -48.28 31.82
C PRO A 63 15.86 -48.57 30.28
N ALA A 64 16.52 -47.93 29.31
CA ALA A 64 17.75 -47.12 29.18
C ALA A 64 17.68 -46.29 27.87
N GLY A 65 18.61 -45.41 27.49
CA GLY A 65 19.88 -45.02 28.11
C GLY A 65 20.26 -43.57 27.72
N ARG A 66 21.27 -42.99 28.38
CA ARG A 66 21.64 -41.56 28.28
C ARG A 66 22.97 -41.36 27.57
N ILE A 67 23.10 -40.23 26.88
CA ILE A 67 24.27 -39.34 27.02
C ILE A 67 23.72 -37.93 27.31
N ALA A 68 24.43 -37.13 28.12
CA ALA A 68 24.02 -35.78 28.48
C ALA A 68 25.22 -34.83 28.51
N THR A 69 25.00 -33.59 28.10
CA THR A 69 25.94 -32.46 28.22
C THR A 69 25.15 -31.18 28.60
N PRO A 70 25.81 -30.17 29.22
CA PRO A 70 25.13 -29.26 30.13
C PRO A 70 24.65 -27.94 29.51
N HIS A 71 23.78 -27.24 30.24
CA HIS A 71 23.56 -25.81 30.07
C HIS A 71 24.87 -25.02 30.13
N ARG A 72 25.06 -24.10 29.18
CA ARG A 72 25.89 -22.90 29.31
C ARG A 72 25.19 -21.74 28.64
N ASP A 73 25.08 -20.63 29.34
CA ASP A 73 24.73 -19.35 28.73
C ASP A 73 25.85 -18.93 27.77
N PHE A 74 25.52 -18.69 26.50
CA PHE A 74 26.42 -18.03 25.57
C PHE A 74 25.62 -17.21 24.55
N ARG A 75 25.70 -15.88 24.64
CA ARG A 75 25.21 -14.98 23.59
C ARG A 75 26.25 -14.95 22.47
N TRP A 76 25.81 -15.18 21.24
CA TRP A 76 26.64 -14.90 20.07
C TRP A 76 26.54 -13.40 19.71
N PRO A 77 27.67 -12.70 19.50
CA PRO A 77 27.68 -11.37 18.89
C PRO A 77 27.55 -11.49 17.36
N SER A 78 26.85 -10.54 16.74
CA SER A 78 26.78 -10.44 15.28
C SER A 78 28.16 -10.12 14.66
N PRO A 79 28.50 -10.66 13.49
CA PRO A 79 29.77 -10.36 12.82
C PRO A 79 29.77 -8.93 12.26
N VAL A 80 30.52 -8.03 12.90
CA VAL A 80 30.83 -6.70 12.37
C VAL A 80 31.90 -6.83 11.27
N TRP A 81 31.59 -6.38 10.06
CA TRP A 81 32.59 -6.27 8.99
C TRP A 81 33.32 -4.93 9.06
N LEU A 82 34.61 -4.97 9.42
CA LEU A 82 35.51 -3.81 9.46
C LEU A 82 36.49 -3.88 8.28
N GLY A 83 36.23 -3.08 7.24
CA GLY A 83 37.17 -2.86 6.14
C GLY A 83 38.08 -1.66 6.42
N GLN A 84 39.29 -1.90 6.95
CA GLN A 84 40.32 -0.86 7.08
C GLN A 84 41.26 -0.82 5.87
N THR A 85 41.98 0.30 5.74
CA THR A 85 42.60 0.80 4.50
C THR A 85 44.13 0.67 4.43
N ALA A 86 44.68 1.03 3.26
CA ALA A 86 46.07 1.47 2.98
C ALA A 86 47.13 0.37 2.73
N PRO A 87 48.30 0.68 2.13
CA PRO A 87 48.79 2.00 1.66
C PRO A 87 49.24 2.09 0.17
N HIS A 88 49.61 3.29 -0.28
CA HIS A 88 50.27 3.58 -1.58
C HIS A 88 51.78 3.33 -1.53
N ALA A 89 52.45 3.18 -2.69
CA ALA A 89 53.59 4.00 -3.20
C ALA A 89 54.04 3.50 -4.63
N PRO A 90 55.12 4.00 -5.31
CA PRO A 90 54.92 4.78 -6.56
C PRO A 90 55.87 4.46 -7.75
N CYS A 91 55.64 5.12 -8.90
CA CYS A 91 56.61 5.52 -9.98
C CYS A 91 55.79 6.08 -11.18
N THR A 92 55.96 7.30 -11.72
CA THR A 92 57.02 7.85 -12.62
C THR A 92 57.25 7.05 -13.92
N ALA A 93 57.33 7.64 -15.13
CA ALA A 93 57.04 9.01 -15.60
C ALA A 93 57.02 9.08 -17.16
N ALA A 94 56.46 10.17 -17.71
CA ALA A 94 56.72 10.85 -19.01
C ALA A 94 57.03 10.05 -20.32
N GLY A 95 56.38 10.43 -21.44
CA GLY A 95 56.88 10.08 -22.78
C GLY A 95 55.96 10.47 -23.97
N ASN A 96 56.43 11.39 -24.82
CA ASN A 96 55.83 11.69 -26.15
C ASN A 96 56.11 10.51 -27.13
N ALA A 97 55.54 10.39 -28.34
CA ALA A 97 54.99 11.40 -29.25
C ALA A 97 54.13 10.81 -30.41
N ARG A 98 53.47 11.71 -31.17
CA ARG A 98 53.31 11.73 -32.66
C ARG A 98 53.08 10.38 -33.38
N SER A 99 51.91 10.05 -33.96
CA SER A 99 51.03 10.74 -34.95
C SER A 99 51.05 10.03 -36.31
N GLN A 100 49.88 9.62 -36.81
CA GLN A 100 49.58 9.49 -38.24
C GLN A 100 48.17 10.04 -38.51
N ALA A 101 47.92 10.56 -39.72
CA ALA A 101 46.73 11.36 -39.99
C ALA A 101 46.20 11.19 -41.42
N ARG A 102 44.89 10.89 -41.53
CA ARG A 102 43.97 11.11 -42.67
C ARG A 102 42.61 10.50 -42.30
N ARG A 103 41.45 11.05 -42.65
CA ARG A 103 40.93 12.43 -42.90
C ARG A 103 39.43 12.27 -43.23
N GLN A 104 38.63 13.33 -43.09
CA GLN A 104 37.21 13.45 -43.49
C GLN A 104 36.17 12.63 -42.67
N HIS A 105 34.95 13.11 -42.43
CA HIS A 105 34.49 14.51 -42.20
C HIS A 105 33.08 14.54 -41.58
N GLU A 106 32.59 15.75 -41.28
CA GLU A 106 31.22 16.11 -40.84
C GLU A 106 30.81 15.63 -39.42
N GLN A 107 30.50 16.45 -38.40
CA GLN A 107 29.75 17.73 -38.20
C GLN A 107 28.31 17.50 -37.66
N VAL A 108 27.78 18.25 -36.68
CA VAL A 108 28.38 19.24 -35.73
C VAL A 108 27.47 19.39 -34.47
N LEU A 109 27.94 20.08 -33.41
CA LEU A 109 27.18 20.42 -32.18
C LEU A 109 27.02 21.96 -31.97
N GLU A 110 26.29 22.33 -30.92
CA GLU A 110 25.92 23.68 -30.40
C GLU A 110 27.10 24.69 -30.21
N GLU A 111 26.93 26.02 -30.01
CA GLU A 111 25.73 26.92 -29.92
C GLU A 111 25.84 28.07 -30.98
N THR A 112 25.87 29.42 -30.80
CA THR A 112 25.74 30.33 -29.63
C THR A 112 25.08 31.70 -29.95
N ARG A 113 24.17 32.18 -29.05
CA ARG A 113 23.83 33.60 -28.73
C ARG A 113 23.02 34.53 -29.66
N MET A 114 22.25 35.38 -28.97
CA MET A 114 21.51 36.62 -29.34
C MET A 114 22.34 37.65 -30.16
N ALA A 115 21.80 38.67 -30.87
CA ALA A 115 20.62 39.49 -30.57
C ALA A 115 20.14 40.42 -31.73
N SER A 116 18.94 40.99 -31.56
CA SER A 116 18.50 42.36 -31.97
C SER A 116 18.35 42.76 -33.46
N LEU A 117 17.13 43.16 -33.87
CA LEU A 117 16.76 44.53 -34.33
C LEU A 117 15.39 44.62 -35.06
N LYS A 118 14.73 45.79 -34.96
CA LYS A 118 13.68 46.36 -35.87
C LYS A 118 12.35 45.56 -35.99
N SER A 119 11.26 46.03 -35.35
CA SER A 119 10.15 46.83 -35.93
C SER A 119 9.38 46.13 -37.06
N TRP A 120 8.04 46.06 -37.05
CA TRP A 120 7.14 47.19 -37.38
C TRP A 120 5.87 47.32 -36.50
N THR A 121 5.49 48.57 -36.27
CA THR A 121 4.20 49.17 -35.82
C THR A 121 3.00 48.33 -35.34
N ARG A 122 2.55 48.62 -34.11
CA ARG A 122 1.19 48.44 -33.58
C ARG A 122 0.16 49.37 -34.25
N ARG A 123 -1.15 49.03 -34.23
CA ARG A 123 -2.31 49.89 -33.84
C ARG A 123 -3.54 49.01 -33.51
N LEU A 124 -4.48 49.34 -32.61
CA LEU A 124 -4.51 50.24 -31.43
C LEU A 124 -5.68 49.82 -30.49
N LEU A 125 -5.51 50.07 -29.18
CA LEU A 125 -6.49 50.46 -28.12
C LEU A 125 -7.94 49.89 -28.06
N GLY A 126 -8.40 49.65 -26.82
CA GLY A 126 -9.81 49.37 -26.51
C GLY A 126 -10.11 49.08 -25.03
N ALA A 127 -9.65 49.92 -24.10
CA ALA A 127 -9.82 49.69 -22.65
C ALA A 127 -11.00 50.47 -22.06
N SER A 128 -11.74 49.86 -21.10
CA SER A 128 -12.37 50.47 -19.90
C SER A 128 -13.45 49.55 -19.29
N GLY A 129 -13.77 49.73 -18.00
CA GLY A 129 -15.02 49.24 -17.41
C GLY A 129 -14.89 48.58 -16.04
N CYS A 130 -14.98 49.35 -14.95
CA CYS A 130 -15.10 48.82 -13.59
C CYS A 130 -16.55 48.45 -13.28
N ALA A 131 -16.77 47.35 -12.54
CA ALA A 131 -18.00 47.13 -11.78
C ALA A 131 -17.67 46.35 -10.49
N LEU A 132 -17.78 47.01 -9.34
CA LEU A 132 -17.73 46.35 -8.03
C LEU A 132 -19.17 46.05 -7.58
N SER A 133 -19.44 44.86 -7.07
CA SER A 133 -20.74 44.53 -6.48
C SER A 133 -20.57 43.54 -5.33
N LEU A 134 -20.85 44.01 -4.12
CA LEU A 134 -20.91 43.20 -2.91
C LEU A 134 -22.27 42.52 -2.80
N ALA A 135 -22.28 41.22 -2.55
CA ALA A 135 -23.47 40.50 -2.09
C ALA A 135 -23.06 39.37 -1.13
N LEU A 136 -23.16 39.62 0.18
CA LEU A 136 -23.21 38.52 1.16
C LEU A 136 -24.60 37.89 1.09
N SER A 137 -24.67 36.60 0.77
CA SER A 137 -25.85 35.78 1.08
C SER A 137 -25.42 34.34 1.38
N THR A 138 -25.92 33.80 2.49
CA THR A 138 -25.60 32.46 2.97
C THR A 138 -26.36 31.41 2.18
N LEU A 139 -25.64 30.44 1.60
CA LEU A 139 -26.21 29.17 1.12
C LEU A 139 -25.27 28.02 1.51
N GLY A 140 -25.86 26.90 1.93
CA GLY A 140 -25.12 25.78 2.52
C GLY A 140 -24.29 24.98 1.52
N ALA A 141 -23.39 24.15 2.05
CA ALA A 141 -22.53 23.27 1.27
C ALA A 141 -23.32 22.11 0.63
N ALA A 142 -24.01 22.42 -0.48
CA ALA A 142 -24.51 21.44 -1.44
C ALA A 142 -23.31 20.68 -2.03
N HIS A 143 -22.93 19.58 -1.37
CA HIS A 143 -21.99 18.62 -1.92
C HIS A 143 -22.63 18.08 -3.20
N ALA A 144 -21.97 18.29 -4.34
CA ALA A 144 -22.45 17.76 -5.60
C ALA A 144 -22.31 16.23 -5.58
N ASP A 145 -23.44 15.53 -5.45
CA ASP A 145 -23.52 14.09 -5.72
C ASP A 145 -23.15 13.86 -7.19
N SER A 146 -21.88 13.52 -7.41
CA SER A 146 -21.26 13.40 -8.73
C SER A 146 -21.62 12.07 -9.38
N ALA A 147 -22.89 11.94 -9.78
CA ALA A 147 -23.42 10.80 -10.53
C ALA A 147 -22.56 10.51 -11.79
N PRO A 148 -21.85 9.36 -11.86
CA PRO A 148 -20.90 9.08 -12.94
C PRO A 148 -21.44 8.08 -13.98
N ASP A 149 -22.74 7.76 -13.95
CA ASP A 149 -23.38 6.79 -14.85
C ASP A 149 -23.90 7.46 -16.14
N ALA A 150 -22.97 7.92 -16.98
CA ALA A 150 -23.23 7.97 -18.42
C ALA A 150 -23.58 6.54 -18.92
N PRO A 151 -24.48 6.38 -19.91
CA PRO A 151 -25.13 5.10 -20.18
C PRO A 151 -24.13 3.93 -20.29
N PRO A 152 -24.40 2.80 -19.61
CA PRO A 152 -23.43 1.75 -19.47
C PRO A 152 -23.17 1.08 -20.81
N SER A 153 -21.90 0.78 -21.10
CA SER A 153 -21.59 -0.38 -21.93
C SER A 153 -22.22 -1.59 -21.25
N ALA A 154 -23.14 -2.28 -21.93
CA ALA A 154 -23.78 -3.46 -21.38
C ALA A 154 -22.71 -4.49 -20.98
N TRP A 155 -22.72 -4.89 -19.70
CA TRP A 155 -21.80 -5.94 -19.24
C TRP A 155 -22.29 -7.27 -19.81
N PRO A 156 -21.41 -8.13 -20.36
CA PRO A 156 -21.80 -9.47 -20.76
C PRO A 156 -22.41 -10.22 -19.57
N SER A 157 -23.67 -10.64 -19.71
CA SER A 157 -24.51 -11.12 -18.61
C SER A 157 -25.19 -12.48 -18.86
N ALA A 158 -25.26 -12.92 -20.13
CA ALA A 158 -25.76 -14.26 -20.47
C ALA A 158 -24.88 -15.35 -19.84
N ALA A 159 -25.50 -16.45 -19.39
CA ALA A 159 -24.77 -17.58 -18.81
C ALA A 159 -23.71 -18.13 -19.78
N LEU A 160 -22.58 -18.56 -19.22
CA LEU A 160 -21.47 -19.15 -19.97
C LEU A 160 -21.60 -20.68 -20.00
N PRO A 161 -21.15 -21.35 -21.07
CA PRO A 161 -21.12 -22.83 -21.13
C PRO A 161 -19.94 -23.38 -20.32
N ASP A 162 -20.03 -24.63 -19.85
CA ASP A 162 -19.03 -25.32 -19.02
C ASP A 162 -17.59 -25.21 -19.56
N ARG A 163 -17.40 -25.26 -20.88
CA ARG A 163 -16.09 -25.09 -21.55
C ARG A 163 -15.39 -23.76 -21.19
N ALA A 164 -16.14 -22.72 -20.86
CA ALA A 164 -15.63 -21.41 -20.48
C ALA A 164 -14.99 -21.37 -19.08
N ALA A 165 -15.22 -22.42 -18.27
CA ALA A 165 -14.44 -22.66 -17.05
C ALA A 165 -13.08 -23.32 -17.34
N VAL A 166 -12.94 -24.00 -18.48
CA VAL A 166 -11.72 -24.75 -18.85
C VAL A 166 -10.73 -23.86 -19.61
N ASP A 167 -11.21 -23.04 -20.54
CA ASP A 167 -10.41 -21.99 -21.20
C ASP A 167 -11.18 -20.67 -21.19
N VAL A 168 -10.52 -19.60 -20.69
CA VAL A 168 -11.14 -18.30 -20.48
C VAL A 168 -11.30 -17.54 -21.79
N ASP A 169 -12.55 -17.46 -22.26
CA ASP A 169 -12.95 -16.65 -23.41
C ASP A 169 -12.84 -15.16 -23.07
N ALA A 170 -11.69 -14.57 -23.36
CA ALA A 170 -11.39 -13.17 -23.08
C ALA A 170 -12.30 -12.15 -23.82
N SER A 171 -13.18 -12.59 -24.74
CA SER A 171 -14.24 -11.73 -25.30
C SER A 171 -15.36 -11.44 -24.29
N GLN A 172 -15.57 -12.33 -23.31
CA GLN A 172 -16.68 -12.28 -22.35
C GLN A 172 -16.41 -11.40 -21.12
N LEU A 173 -15.17 -10.92 -20.96
CA LEU A 173 -14.73 -9.98 -19.94
C LEU A 173 -15.15 -8.53 -20.27
N LEU A 174 -15.38 -7.71 -19.23
CA LEU A 174 -15.71 -6.29 -19.35
C LEU A 174 -14.84 -5.55 -20.39
N PRO A 175 -15.43 -4.74 -21.29
CA PRO A 175 -14.71 -4.13 -22.41
C PRO A 175 -13.72 -3.07 -21.93
N THR A 176 -12.60 -2.88 -22.64
CA THR A 176 -11.53 -1.95 -22.24
C THR A 176 -11.99 -0.53 -21.85
N PRO A 177 -12.94 0.12 -22.57
CA PRO A 177 -13.50 1.41 -22.14
C PRO A 177 -14.17 1.41 -20.75
N GLN A 178 -14.64 0.27 -20.24
CA GLN A 178 -15.16 0.15 -18.88
C GLN A 178 -14.03 0.19 -17.84
N LEU A 179 -12.89 -0.43 -18.14
CA LEU A 179 -11.69 -0.41 -17.28
C LEU A 179 -11.10 1.01 -17.23
N VAL A 180 -10.97 1.68 -18.38
CA VAL A 180 -10.54 3.10 -18.48
C VAL A 180 -11.46 4.02 -17.65
N ARG A 181 -12.79 3.84 -17.75
CA ARG A 181 -13.75 4.61 -16.94
C ARG A 181 -13.57 4.41 -15.43
N TRP A 182 -13.23 3.20 -14.99
CA TRP A 182 -12.96 2.91 -13.58
C TRP A 182 -11.62 3.45 -13.10
N GLN A 183 -10.59 3.41 -13.94
CA GLN A 183 -9.29 4.00 -13.62
C GLN A 183 -9.38 5.53 -13.46
N ILE A 184 -10.15 6.20 -14.32
CA ILE A 184 -10.42 7.64 -14.21
C ILE A 184 -11.28 7.95 -12.96
N ASP A 185 -12.17 7.04 -12.54
CA ASP A 185 -12.91 7.14 -11.28
C ASP A 185 -12.01 6.93 -10.05
N LEU A 186 -10.96 6.11 -10.14
CA LEU A 186 -9.94 5.97 -9.08
C LEU A 186 -9.05 7.20 -8.94
N ASP A 187 -8.48 7.71 -10.03
CA ASP A 187 -7.66 8.93 -9.99
C ASP A 187 -8.44 10.11 -9.37
N ARG A 188 -9.72 10.27 -9.75
CA ARG A 188 -10.62 11.31 -9.21
C ARG A 188 -10.96 11.17 -7.72
N ARG A 189 -10.71 10.02 -7.10
CA ARG A 189 -10.93 9.82 -5.65
C ARG A 189 -9.75 10.31 -4.81
N GLY A 190 -8.57 10.52 -5.42
CA GLY A 190 -7.35 10.94 -4.71
C GLY A 190 -6.94 9.98 -3.59
N LEU A 191 -6.21 10.46 -2.59
CA LEU A 191 -5.75 9.65 -1.46
C LEU A 191 -6.91 8.94 -0.73
N ARG A 192 -6.99 7.62 -0.88
CA ARG A 192 -7.91 6.71 -0.20
C ARG A 192 -7.22 6.06 1.00
N SER A 193 -6.59 6.88 1.85
CA SER A 193 -6.05 6.42 3.14
C SER A 193 -7.09 5.62 3.94
N THR A 194 -6.65 4.57 4.63
CA THR A 194 -7.51 3.58 5.28
C THR A 194 -8.58 4.22 6.17
N GLY A 195 -9.84 3.74 6.06
CA GLY A 195 -10.96 4.23 6.85
C GLY A 195 -11.34 5.70 6.60
N SER A 196 -10.77 6.36 5.59
CA SER A 196 -11.16 7.72 5.22
C SER A 196 -12.54 7.73 4.53
N PRO A 197 -13.27 8.85 4.56
CA PRO A 197 -14.54 8.96 3.83
C PRO A 197 -14.41 8.73 2.31
N ALA A 198 -13.23 8.94 1.71
CA ALA A 198 -12.98 8.65 0.29
C ALA A 198 -12.86 7.14 0.04
N HIS A 199 -12.14 6.45 0.92
CA HIS A 199 -11.93 5.01 0.92
C HIS A 199 -13.24 4.24 1.18
N GLU A 200 -13.99 4.59 2.22
CA GLU A 200 -15.25 3.91 2.55
C GLU A 200 -16.32 4.07 1.44
N ARG A 201 -16.37 5.23 0.77
CA ARG A 201 -17.22 5.44 -0.43
C ARG A 201 -16.73 4.67 -1.66
N TYR A 202 -15.49 4.19 -1.69
CA TYR A 202 -15.01 3.29 -2.74
C TYR A 202 -15.40 1.84 -2.44
N ILE A 203 -15.34 1.39 -1.18
CA ILE A 203 -15.89 0.09 -0.76
C ILE A 203 -17.38 -0.01 -1.12
N ASP A 204 -18.19 1.02 -0.86
CA ASP A 204 -19.61 1.03 -1.24
C ASP A 204 -19.82 0.92 -2.77
N VAL A 205 -18.90 1.48 -3.56
CA VAL A 205 -18.91 1.39 -5.02
C VAL A 205 -18.49 -0.01 -5.49
N LEU A 206 -17.48 -0.62 -4.86
CA LEU A 206 -17.06 -1.99 -5.12
C LEU A 206 -18.17 -2.98 -4.78
N HIS A 207 -18.90 -2.79 -3.68
CA HIS A 207 -20.07 -3.62 -3.33
C HIS A 207 -21.15 -3.54 -4.43
N ARG A 208 -21.46 -2.35 -4.95
CA ARG A 208 -22.42 -2.19 -6.06
C ARG A 208 -21.89 -2.80 -7.36
N ARG A 209 -20.58 -2.72 -7.60
CA ARG A 209 -19.90 -3.32 -8.76
C ARG A 209 -19.93 -4.86 -8.71
N LEU A 210 -19.67 -5.48 -7.55
CA LEU A 210 -19.78 -6.93 -7.34
C LEU A 210 -21.23 -7.44 -7.44
N ALA A 211 -22.21 -6.70 -6.89
CA ALA A 211 -23.62 -7.06 -7.02
C ALA A 211 -24.07 -7.04 -8.50
N ARG A 212 -23.64 -6.03 -9.26
CA ARG A 212 -23.86 -5.93 -10.72
C ARG A 212 -23.08 -6.97 -11.52
N ALA A 213 -21.98 -7.50 -10.99
CA ALA A 213 -21.22 -8.61 -11.59
C ALA A 213 -21.93 -9.97 -11.43
N GLY A 214 -22.99 -10.04 -10.61
CA GLY A 214 -23.76 -11.27 -10.39
C GLY A 214 -23.33 -12.08 -9.17
N VAL A 215 -22.43 -11.55 -8.32
CA VAL A 215 -21.97 -12.25 -7.11
C VAL A 215 -23.16 -12.43 -6.14
N PRO A 216 -23.61 -13.66 -5.84
CA PRO A 216 -24.89 -13.90 -5.19
C PRO A 216 -24.90 -13.66 -3.67
N GLN A 217 -23.74 -13.64 -3.02
CA GLN A 217 -23.59 -13.34 -1.60
C GLN A 217 -22.46 -12.34 -1.44
N ILE A 218 -22.76 -11.19 -0.82
CA ILE A 218 -21.80 -10.11 -0.56
C ILE A 218 -22.06 -9.61 0.87
N TYR A 219 -21.00 -9.45 1.64
CA TYR A 219 -21.06 -8.88 3.00
C TYR A 219 -19.77 -8.13 3.32
N THR A 220 -19.75 -7.41 4.43
CA THR A 220 -18.57 -6.68 4.90
C THR A 220 -18.19 -7.09 6.32
N GLU A 221 -16.89 -7.09 6.58
CA GLU A 221 -16.34 -7.33 7.91
C GLU A 221 -15.50 -6.12 8.35
N ALA A 222 -15.73 -5.67 9.57
CA ALA A 222 -15.28 -4.35 9.99
C ALA A 222 -14.07 -4.41 10.94
N ALA A 223 -12.85 -4.30 10.39
CA ALA A 223 -11.64 -4.10 11.18
C ALA A 223 -11.69 -2.75 11.94
N ALA A 224 -10.92 -2.63 13.01
CA ALA A 224 -10.78 -1.39 13.77
C ALA A 224 -9.34 -0.87 13.68
N LEU A 225 -9.17 0.44 13.52
CA LEU A 225 -7.85 1.07 13.45
C LEU A 225 -7.82 2.41 14.19
N THR A 226 -6.61 2.82 14.55
CA THR A 226 -6.33 4.16 15.08
C THR A 226 -5.78 5.00 13.94
N ARG A 227 -6.67 5.75 13.28
CA ARG A 227 -6.37 6.50 12.06
C ARG A 227 -5.77 7.87 12.42
N TRP A 228 -4.65 8.20 11.78
CA TRP A 228 -4.01 9.53 11.86
C TRP A 228 -4.35 10.35 10.60
N THR A 229 -4.35 11.69 10.69
CA THR A 229 -4.60 12.58 9.55
C THR A 229 -3.92 13.93 9.74
N ALA A 230 -3.07 14.31 8.78
CA ALA A 230 -2.55 15.67 8.66
C ALA A 230 -3.64 16.67 8.25
N ARG A 231 -3.58 17.89 8.79
CA ARG A 231 -4.52 18.99 8.57
C ARG A 231 -3.84 20.26 8.05
N HIS A 232 -2.59 20.48 8.46
CA HIS A 232 -1.72 21.55 7.96
C HIS A 232 -0.26 21.17 8.26
N TRP A 233 0.65 21.45 7.32
CA TRP A 233 2.09 21.28 7.52
C TRP A 233 2.87 22.43 6.89
N ARG A 234 3.99 22.81 7.51
CA ARG A 234 4.90 23.86 7.04
C ARG A 234 6.24 23.83 7.77
N LEU A 235 7.31 24.13 7.05
CA LEU A 235 8.66 24.35 7.56
C LEU A 235 9.08 25.82 7.31
N ASP A 236 9.71 26.46 8.30
CA ASP A 236 10.31 27.78 8.18
C ASP A 236 11.72 27.79 8.79
N VAL A 237 12.60 28.67 8.29
CA VAL A 237 13.73 29.19 9.08
C VAL A 237 13.16 30.09 10.17
N ALA A 238 13.44 29.77 11.44
CA ALA A 238 12.92 30.50 12.59
C ALA A 238 13.77 31.74 12.95
N ASP A 239 15.03 31.76 12.53
CA ASP A 239 15.96 32.87 12.73
C ASP A 239 15.69 34.02 11.75
N GLY A 240 15.84 35.27 12.24
CA GLY A 240 15.63 36.47 11.43
C GLY A 240 14.16 36.91 11.30
N ALA A 241 13.97 38.06 10.65
CA ALA A 241 12.66 38.65 10.40
C ALA A 241 12.64 39.33 9.01
N PRO A 242 11.66 39.05 8.14
CA PRO A 242 10.61 38.02 8.28
C PRO A 242 11.19 36.60 8.30
N ARG A 243 10.43 35.64 8.85
CA ARG A 243 10.78 34.21 8.75
C ARG A 243 10.73 33.76 7.30
N GLU A 244 11.73 33.01 6.88
CA GLU A 244 11.80 32.49 5.52
C GLU A 244 11.13 31.11 5.45
N ARG A 245 10.15 30.95 4.56
CA ARG A 245 9.50 29.66 4.31
C ARG A 245 10.46 28.72 3.60
N ILE A 246 10.44 27.44 3.97
CA ILE A 246 11.04 26.35 3.21
C ILE A 246 9.89 25.56 2.60
N ASP A 247 9.96 25.32 1.28
CA ASP A 247 8.99 24.46 0.62
C ASP A 247 9.31 22.99 0.90
N VAL A 248 8.25 22.23 1.15
CA VAL A 248 8.29 20.82 1.57
C VAL A 248 7.43 20.01 0.62
N THR A 249 7.88 18.81 0.29
CA THR A 249 7.26 17.99 -0.75
C THR A 249 6.12 17.14 -0.19
N GLY A 250 6.11 16.86 1.12
CA GLY A 250 5.03 16.13 1.79
C GLY A 250 5.14 16.14 3.33
N TYR A 251 4.21 15.46 3.98
CA TYR A 251 4.27 15.12 5.41
C TYR A 251 4.60 13.63 5.59
N LEU A 252 5.23 13.27 6.70
CA LEU A 252 5.37 11.86 7.10
C LEU A 252 4.07 11.41 7.78
N PRO A 253 3.30 10.43 7.24
CA PRO A 253 2.11 9.91 7.89
C PRO A 253 2.43 9.29 9.25
N TYR A 254 1.48 9.37 10.19
CA TYR A 254 1.58 8.84 11.56
C TYR A 254 2.78 9.36 12.40
N SER A 255 3.56 10.34 11.91
CA SER A 255 4.82 10.78 12.52
C SER A 255 4.67 11.50 13.87
N GLY A 256 3.54 12.17 14.10
CA GLY A 256 3.21 12.82 15.38
C GLY A 256 2.32 14.04 15.20
N ASP A 257 2.37 14.96 16.17
CA ASP A 257 1.69 16.26 16.15
C ASP A 257 2.57 17.36 16.77
N THR A 258 2.44 18.59 16.28
CA THR A 258 3.00 19.82 16.90
C THR A 258 1.97 20.95 16.99
N GLY A 259 0.73 20.71 16.56
CA GLY A 259 -0.26 21.73 16.29
C GLY A 259 0.18 22.76 15.23
N ARG A 260 -0.57 23.87 15.16
CA ARG A 260 -0.37 24.94 14.16
C ARG A 260 0.77 25.89 14.47
N ASP A 261 1.06 26.13 15.75
CA ASP A 261 2.17 27.00 16.14
C ASP A 261 3.53 26.35 15.84
N GLY A 262 3.60 25.02 15.90
CA GLY A 262 4.80 24.25 15.61
C GLY A 262 5.86 24.33 16.71
N ILE A 263 6.79 23.37 16.65
CA ILE A 263 8.01 23.39 17.46
C ILE A 263 9.03 24.35 16.84
N VAL A 264 9.93 24.89 17.66
CA VAL A 264 11.08 25.70 17.21
C VAL A 264 12.33 25.12 17.86
N ALA A 265 13.26 24.60 17.06
CA ALA A 265 14.44 23.89 17.56
C ALA A 265 15.65 23.99 16.61
N PRO A 266 16.89 23.83 17.11
CA PRO A 266 18.09 23.78 16.28
C PRO A 266 18.07 22.59 15.32
N ILE A 267 18.82 22.70 14.21
CA ILE A 267 19.01 21.57 13.27
C ILE A 267 20.11 20.62 13.76
N ARG A 268 19.89 19.31 13.63
CA ARG A 268 20.93 18.27 13.63
C ARG A 268 20.94 17.57 12.27
N TYR A 269 22.00 17.79 11.48
CA TYR A 269 22.17 17.08 10.22
C TYR A 269 22.69 15.66 10.46
N LEU A 270 22.11 14.68 9.77
CA LEU A 270 22.56 13.31 9.68
C LEU A 270 22.76 12.96 8.20
N ALA A 271 23.99 12.60 7.83
CA ALA A 271 24.33 12.20 6.46
C ALA A 271 23.80 10.78 6.14
N ALA A 272 23.83 10.39 4.87
CA ALA A 272 23.31 9.11 4.41
C ALA A 272 23.92 7.92 5.18
N GLY A 273 23.06 7.13 5.84
CA GLY A 273 23.46 5.99 6.68
C GLY A 273 23.94 6.36 8.10
N GLN A 274 23.94 7.63 8.49
CA GLN A 274 24.27 8.06 9.85
C GLN A 274 23.07 7.86 10.80
N MET A 275 23.16 6.85 11.67
CA MET A 275 22.20 6.65 12.75
C MET A 275 22.26 7.79 13.79
N PRO A 276 21.15 8.11 14.48
CA PRO A 276 21.11 9.22 15.42
C PRO A 276 21.87 8.91 16.71
N ASP A 277 22.55 9.93 17.24
CA ASP A 277 23.23 9.90 18.53
C ASP A 277 22.48 10.73 19.58
N ALA A 278 23.00 10.78 20.81
CA ALA A 278 22.40 11.57 21.88
C ALA A 278 22.36 13.09 21.60
N ASP A 279 23.09 13.58 20.59
CA ASP A 279 23.08 15.00 20.18
C ASP A 279 21.85 15.36 19.34
N VAL A 280 21.02 14.38 18.92
CA VAL A 280 19.70 14.61 18.31
C VAL A 280 18.64 15.09 19.32
N ALA A 281 18.83 14.84 20.62
CA ALA A 281 17.84 15.11 21.65
C ALA A 281 17.37 16.58 21.67
N GLY A 282 16.07 16.80 21.51
CA GLY A 282 15.44 18.13 21.50
C GLY A 282 15.67 18.96 20.23
N LYS A 283 16.28 18.40 19.18
CA LYS A 283 16.56 19.07 17.89
C LYS A 283 15.64 18.59 16.77
N ILE A 284 15.55 19.34 15.69
CA ILE A 284 14.96 18.86 14.43
C ILE A 284 16.06 18.15 13.64
N ALA A 285 15.91 16.84 13.43
CA ALA A 285 16.84 16.08 12.61
C ALA A 285 16.58 16.35 11.12
N VAL A 286 17.62 16.71 10.36
CA VAL A 286 17.58 16.71 8.90
C VAL A 286 18.38 15.51 8.44
N VAL A 287 17.74 14.60 7.70
CA VAL A 287 18.30 13.26 7.43
C VAL A 287 18.34 13.00 5.93
N GLU A 288 19.52 12.69 5.40
CA GLU A 288 19.67 12.14 4.05
C GLU A 288 19.12 10.71 4.00
N TRP A 289 18.10 10.49 3.18
CA TRP A 289 17.48 9.17 2.94
C TRP A 289 17.95 8.66 1.56
N PRO A 290 19.04 7.88 1.51
CA PRO A 290 19.68 7.51 0.25
C PRO A 290 18.84 6.52 -0.54
N SER A 291 18.92 6.64 -1.87
CA SER A 291 18.31 5.66 -2.78
C SER A 291 18.88 4.25 -2.56
N LEU A 292 18.01 3.24 -2.56
CA LEU A 292 18.37 1.82 -2.49
C LEU A 292 18.13 1.16 -3.87
N PRO A 293 19.08 1.27 -4.80
CA PRO A 293 18.94 0.73 -6.15
C PRO A 293 19.04 -0.81 -6.15
N LEU A 294 18.04 -1.47 -6.72
CA LEU A 294 18.15 -2.84 -7.19
C LEU A 294 18.58 -2.87 -8.67
N SER A 295 18.76 -4.07 -9.22
CA SER A 295 19.08 -4.28 -10.63
C SER A 295 18.31 -5.46 -11.22
N GLY A 296 18.28 -5.58 -12.55
CA GLY A 296 17.73 -6.76 -13.22
C GLY A 296 18.42 -8.07 -12.81
N ALA A 297 19.67 -8.02 -12.34
CA ALA A 297 20.38 -9.17 -11.80
C ALA A 297 19.69 -9.70 -10.53
N PHE A 298 19.34 -8.82 -9.59
CA PHE A 298 18.62 -9.21 -8.36
C PHE A 298 17.36 -10.02 -8.65
N PHE A 299 16.52 -9.55 -9.58
CA PHE A 299 15.28 -10.27 -9.95
C PHE A 299 15.57 -11.61 -10.64
N ARG A 300 16.57 -11.65 -11.54
CA ARG A 300 16.92 -12.87 -12.29
C ARG A 300 17.56 -13.94 -11.42
N GLU A 301 18.45 -13.56 -10.50
CA GLU A 301 19.21 -14.45 -9.62
C GLU A 301 18.36 -15.06 -8.49
N HIS A 302 17.27 -14.38 -8.09
CA HIS A 302 16.34 -14.89 -7.08
C HIS A 302 15.13 -15.62 -7.67
N ALA A 303 14.88 -15.55 -8.98
CA ALA A 303 13.69 -16.10 -9.59
C ALA A 303 13.66 -17.65 -9.61
N LEU A 304 12.46 -18.19 -9.36
CA LEU A 304 12.09 -19.58 -9.65
C LEU A 304 11.79 -19.78 -11.14
N ARG A 305 11.22 -18.76 -11.81
CA ARG A 305 10.99 -18.70 -13.26
C ARG A 305 11.13 -17.27 -13.77
N VAL A 306 11.66 -17.10 -14.98
CA VAL A 306 11.78 -15.80 -15.66
C VAL A 306 10.96 -15.82 -16.96
N PHE A 307 10.23 -14.74 -17.22
CA PHE A 307 9.55 -14.46 -18.47
C PHE A 307 9.88 -13.04 -18.96
N ASP A 308 11.02 -12.93 -19.64
CA ASP A 308 11.46 -11.72 -20.37
C ASP A 308 12.09 -12.14 -21.71
N PRO A 309 11.27 -12.54 -22.71
CA PRO A 309 11.75 -13.09 -23.97
C PRO A 309 12.48 -12.06 -24.85
N ASP A 310 12.10 -10.79 -24.74
CA ASP A 310 12.70 -9.68 -25.49
C ASP A 310 13.93 -9.09 -24.78
N ASN A 311 14.28 -9.61 -23.59
CA ASN A 311 15.35 -9.10 -22.71
C ASN A 311 15.18 -7.59 -22.41
N ALA A 312 13.94 -7.16 -22.15
CA ALA A 312 13.57 -5.78 -21.85
C ALA A 312 14.13 -5.29 -20.51
N PHE A 313 14.45 -6.22 -19.59
CA PHE A 313 15.04 -5.95 -18.28
C PHE A 313 16.30 -6.81 -18.07
N PRO A 314 17.43 -6.45 -18.73
CA PRO A 314 18.69 -7.19 -18.63
C PRO A 314 19.31 -7.08 -17.23
N PRO A 315 20.27 -7.96 -16.85
CA PRO A 315 20.89 -7.94 -15.52
C PRO A 315 21.46 -6.60 -15.07
N SER A 316 21.96 -5.79 -16.01
CA SER A 316 22.53 -4.47 -15.78
C SER A 316 21.52 -3.31 -15.71
N ALA A 317 20.22 -3.57 -15.93
CA ALA A 317 19.20 -2.52 -15.82
C ALA A 317 19.06 -2.06 -14.36
N PRO A 318 19.16 -0.74 -14.06
CA PRO A 318 18.95 -0.22 -12.73
C PRO A 318 17.45 -0.20 -12.39
N TYR A 319 17.10 -0.43 -11.13
CA TYR A 319 15.73 -0.43 -10.65
C TYR A 319 15.65 0.29 -9.30
N VAL A 320 15.39 1.59 -9.37
CA VAL A 320 15.32 2.49 -8.20
C VAL A 320 13.86 2.87 -7.99
N ARG A 321 13.32 2.61 -6.79
CA ARG A 321 11.92 2.86 -6.42
C ARG A 321 11.82 3.23 -4.95
N THR A 322 10.98 4.22 -4.63
CA THR A 322 10.77 4.73 -3.27
C THR A 322 10.24 3.67 -2.31
N SER A 323 9.47 2.70 -2.82
CA SER A 323 8.92 1.57 -2.05
C SER A 323 9.98 0.65 -1.41
N PHE A 324 11.19 0.52 -1.98
CA PHE A 324 12.26 -0.27 -1.35
C PHE A 324 12.88 0.40 -0.13
N MET A 325 12.65 1.69 0.06
CA MET A 325 13.25 2.47 1.14
C MET A 325 12.39 2.46 2.43
N LEU A 326 11.18 1.88 2.39
CA LEU A 326 10.21 1.92 3.49
C LEU A 326 10.76 1.36 4.82
N GLY A 327 11.45 0.21 4.78
CA GLY A 327 12.03 -0.40 5.98
C GLY A 327 13.18 0.40 6.59
N SER A 328 13.95 1.16 5.79
CA SER A 328 14.97 2.06 6.33
C SER A 328 14.34 3.33 6.92
N LEU A 329 13.21 3.80 6.36
CA LEU A 329 12.45 4.92 6.90
C LEU A 329 11.83 4.60 8.26
N THR A 330 11.11 3.48 8.42
CA THR A 330 10.48 3.11 9.70
C THR A 330 11.53 2.92 10.81
N ALA A 331 12.62 2.21 10.51
CA ALA A 331 13.74 2.03 11.44
C ALA A 331 14.43 3.36 11.81
N MET A 332 14.57 4.30 10.87
CA MET A 332 15.15 5.62 11.14
C MET A 332 14.23 6.47 12.02
N LEU A 333 12.92 6.49 11.75
CA LEU A 333 11.93 7.22 12.55
C LEU A 333 11.85 6.69 13.98
N ASP A 334 11.84 5.36 14.16
CA ASP A 334 11.84 4.75 15.50
C ASP A 334 13.16 5.01 16.24
N SER A 335 14.30 5.06 15.53
CA SER A 335 15.60 5.46 16.10
C SER A 335 15.64 6.93 16.54
N LEU A 336 15.09 7.85 15.74
CA LEU A 336 14.99 9.28 16.08
C LEU A 336 14.07 9.53 17.27
N GLN A 337 12.94 8.82 17.33
CA GLN A 337 12.02 8.85 18.48
C GLN A 337 12.72 8.34 19.75
N ALA A 338 13.50 7.25 19.66
CA ALA A 338 14.28 6.73 20.79
C ALA A 338 15.41 7.68 21.24
N ALA A 339 16.04 8.41 20.30
CA ALA A 339 17.03 9.44 20.57
C ALA A 339 16.42 10.78 21.08
N GLY A 340 15.09 10.91 21.14
CA GLY A 340 14.41 12.10 21.63
C GLY A 340 14.45 13.29 20.67
N ALA A 341 14.48 13.04 19.35
CA ALA A 341 14.32 14.08 18.33
C ALA A 341 13.02 14.88 18.57
N ALA A 342 13.07 16.20 18.45
CA ALA A 342 11.88 17.04 18.56
C ALA A 342 10.99 16.93 17.31
N GLY A 343 11.59 16.67 16.15
CA GLY A 343 10.93 16.44 14.87
C GLY A 343 11.95 16.06 13.79
N VAL A 344 11.49 15.80 12.56
CA VAL A 344 12.36 15.33 11.47
C VAL A 344 12.01 15.94 10.11
N VAL A 345 13.03 16.18 9.29
CA VAL A 345 12.90 16.50 7.87
C VAL A 345 13.70 15.47 7.08
N MET A 346 13.00 14.58 6.39
CA MET A 346 13.60 13.54 5.55
C MET A 346 13.91 14.12 4.17
N VAL A 347 15.18 14.13 3.80
CA VAL A 347 15.65 14.51 2.46
C VAL A 347 15.58 13.27 1.58
N ALA A 348 14.58 13.19 0.70
CA ALA A 348 14.50 12.10 -0.26
C ALA A 348 15.58 12.26 -1.33
N ASP A 349 16.39 11.22 -1.54
CA ASP A 349 17.39 11.14 -2.62
C ASP A 349 16.73 10.83 -3.98
N THR A 350 15.64 11.52 -4.28
CA THR A 350 14.84 11.38 -5.49
C THR A 350 14.67 12.75 -6.17
N SER A 351 13.94 12.80 -7.27
CA SER A 351 13.51 14.06 -7.89
C SER A 351 12.38 14.72 -7.07
N SER A 352 12.22 16.03 -7.23
CA SER A 352 11.08 16.76 -6.62
C SER A 352 9.72 16.17 -7.04
N ALA A 353 9.60 15.59 -8.24
CA ALA A 353 8.40 14.93 -8.74
C ALA A 353 8.20 13.49 -8.21
N GLU A 354 9.22 12.87 -7.61
CA GLU A 354 9.17 11.55 -6.93
C GLU A 354 9.09 11.69 -5.39
N ALA A 355 9.13 12.93 -4.89
CA ALA A 355 9.06 13.27 -3.47
C ALA A 355 7.80 14.06 -3.11
N THR A 356 7.10 14.61 -4.12
CA THR A 356 5.88 15.41 -3.94
C THR A 356 4.68 14.53 -3.66
N ASP A 357 3.98 14.80 -2.55
CA ASP A 357 2.79 14.09 -2.12
C ASP A 357 3.00 12.57 -1.93
N LEU A 358 4.22 12.16 -1.58
CA LEU A 358 4.60 10.81 -1.18
C LEU A 358 3.93 10.40 0.15
N TYR A 359 3.21 9.28 0.18
CA TYR A 359 2.59 8.72 1.39
C TYR A 359 3.41 7.55 1.96
N ALA A 360 4.46 7.87 2.72
CA ALA A 360 5.32 6.87 3.37
C ALA A 360 5.80 7.35 4.76
N PRO A 361 5.89 6.50 5.80
CA PRO A 361 5.47 5.09 5.82
C PRO A 361 3.93 4.96 5.93
N TYR A 362 3.43 3.75 5.71
CA TYR A 362 2.00 3.41 5.81
C TYR A 362 1.71 2.21 6.74
N ASP A 363 2.64 1.95 7.66
CA ASP A 363 2.56 0.90 8.70
C ASP A 363 1.49 1.13 9.78
N GLY A 364 0.80 2.28 9.76
CA GLY A 364 -0.19 2.67 10.77
C GLY A 364 0.37 2.97 12.16
N ARG A 365 1.70 2.94 12.34
CA ARG A 365 2.35 3.05 13.66
C ARG A 365 2.49 4.52 14.08
N LEU A 366 1.68 4.92 15.06
CA LEU A 366 1.75 6.25 15.68
C LEU A 366 3.10 6.49 16.36
N ARG A 367 3.85 7.46 15.82
CA ARG A 367 5.13 7.93 16.33
C ARG A 367 5.00 9.33 16.94
N ARG A 368 6.08 9.79 17.57
CA ARG A 368 6.19 11.08 18.27
C ARG A 368 7.41 11.89 17.82
N VAL A 369 7.75 11.77 16.53
CA VAL A 369 8.79 12.55 15.85
C VAL A 369 8.16 13.23 14.64
N PRO A 370 7.37 14.32 14.84
CA PRO A 370 6.58 14.96 13.79
C PRO A 370 7.47 15.38 12.63
N GLY A 371 7.08 15.04 11.40
CA GLY A 371 8.03 15.15 10.29
C GLY A 371 7.47 15.38 8.90
N LEU A 372 8.36 15.84 8.03
CA LEU A 372 8.10 16.32 6.66
C LEU A 372 9.11 15.74 5.67
N PHE A 373 8.75 15.68 4.40
CA PHE A 373 9.66 15.38 3.29
C PHE A 373 10.13 16.65 2.58
N VAL A 374 11.36 16.61 2.06
CA VAL A 374 11.92 17.60 1.15
C VAL A 374 12.72 16.92 0.04
N ASP A 375 12.90 17.60 -1.09
CA ASP A 375 13.77 17.13 -2.17
C ASP A 375 15.27 17.34 -1.87
N ARG A 376 16.11 16.67 -2.66
CA ARG A 376 17.58 16.73 -2.58
C ARG A 376 18.13 18.17 -2.59
N ALA A 377 17.53 19.08 -3.35
CA ALA A 377 17.99 20.47 -3.46
C ALA A 377 17.72 21.27 -2.18
N THR A 378 16.54 21.08 -1.61
CA THR A 378 16.13 21.64 -0.32
C THR A 378 16.92 21.02 0.83
N GLY A 379 17.23 19.74 0.76
CA GLY A 379 18.14 19.06 1.70
C GLY A 379 19.54 19.66 1.74
N ALA A 380 20.17 19.90 0.58
CA ALA A 380 21.47 20.56 0.50
C ALA A 380 21.45 21.99 1.10
N ARG A 381 20.34 22.72 0.93
CA ARG A 381 20.12 24.01 1.60
C ARG A 381 20.01 23.86 3.12
N LEU A 382 19.28 22.85 3.62
CA LEU A 382 19.17 22.56 5.05
C LEU A 382 20.50 22.14 5.68
N ALA A 383 21.38 21.44 4.94
CA ALA A 383 22.75 21.13 5.37
C ALA A 383 23.56 22.41 5.66
N LEU A 384 23.48 23.41 4.76
CA LEU A 384 24.16 24.69 4.93
C LEU A 384 23.56 25.54 6.07
N LEU A 385 22.27 25.38 6.37
CA LEU A 385 21.64 25.98 7.55
C LEU A 385 22.10 25.30 8.85
N ALA A 386 22.21 23.97 8.86
CA ALA A 386 22.72 23.19 10.00
C ALA A 386 24.16 23.58 10.35
N GLN A 387 25.04 23.74 9.35
CA GLN A 387 26.42 24.18 9.54
C GLN A 387 26.54 25.59 10.15
N ARG A 388 25.49 26.42 10.05
CA ARG A 388 25.41 27.76 10.65
C ARG A 388 24.76 27.78 12.03
N GLY A 389 24.38 26.61 12.56
CA GLY A 389 23.67 26.49 13.84
C GLY A 389 22.23 27.00 13.80
N ALA A 390 21.60 27.03 12.63
CA ALA A 390 20.28 27.63 12.44
C ALA A 390 19.14 26.85 13.15
N THR A 391 18.06 27.56 13.40
CA THR A 391 16.82 27.11 14.04
C THR A 391 15.72 26.96 13.00
N LEU A 392 15.00 25.84 13.01
CA LEU A 392 13.78 25.65 12.19
C LEU A 392 12.53 25.77 13.04
N ARG A 393 11.44 26.22 12.43
CA ARG A 393 10.08 25.97 12.88
C ARG A 393 9.48 24.86 12.05
N LEU A 394 9.12 23.75 12.69
CA LEU A 394 8.36 22.66 12.07
C LEU A 394 6.94 22.68 12.64
N SER A 395 5.95 22.83 11.77
CA SER A 395 4.54 22.74 12.11
C SER A 395 3.88 21.60 11.34
N LEU A 396 3.14 20.78 12.08
CA LEU A 396 2.37 19.63 11.62
C LEU A 396 1.17 19.53 12.58
N ASP A 397 0.02 20.02 12.12
CA ASP A 397 -1.30 20.00 12.77
C ASP A 397 -2.01 18.75 12.29
N SER A 398 -2.40 17.87 13.21
CA SER A 398 -2.95 16.54 12.88
C SER A 398 -4.10 16.14 13.81
N SER A 399 -4.71 14.99 13.55
CA SER A 399 -5.64 14.36 14.49
C SER A 399 -5.57 12.85 14.45
N VAL A 400 -5.77 12.24 15.61
CA VAL A 400 -5.92 10.80 15.81
C VAL A 400 -7.38 10.49 16.15
N GLU A 401 -7.94 9.47 15.51
CA GLU A 401 -9.32 9.01 15.71
C GLU A 401 -9.38 7.47 15.69
N HIS A 402 -10.20 6.87 16.55
CA HIS A 402 -10.51 5.43 16.45
C HIS A 402 -11.68 5.25 15.49
N VAL A 403 -11.43 4.57 14.38
CA VAL A 403 -12.40 4.34 13.31
C VAL A 403 -12.50 2.85 13.00
N ARG A 404 -13.48 2.49 12.17
CA ARG A 404 -13.58 1.16 11.59
C ARG A 404 -13.52 1.25 10.08
N THR A 405 -12.91 0.27 9.47
CA THR A 405 -12.86 0.10 8.02
C THR A 405 -13.38 -1.27 7.63
N ARG A 406 -13.71 -1.49 6.35
CA ARG A 406 -14.43 -2.70 5.91
C ARG A 406 -13.64 -3.51 4.88
N ASN A 407 -13.31 -4.75 5.24
CA ASN A 407 -13.15 -5.81 4.25
C ASN A 407 -14.50 -6.03 3.55
N LEU A 408 -14.46 -6.29 2.25
CA LEU A 408 -15.63 -6.59 1.42
C LEU A 408 -15.47 -8.00 0.82
N ILE A 409 -16.35 -8.90 1.25
CA ILE A 409 -16.27 -10.32 0.92
C ILE A 409 -17.43 -10.70 -0.01
N GLY A 410 -17.12 -11.47 -1.06
CA GLY A 410 -18.11 -12.02 -1.99
C GLY A 410 -17.91 -13.52 -2.19
N ILE A 411 -18.99 -14.29 -2.34
CA ILE A 411 -18.94 -15.75 -2.53
C ILE A 411 -19.63 -16.15 -3.83
N ILE A 412 -18.92 -16.90 -4.68
CA ILE A 412 -19.43 -17.55 -5.90
C ILE A 412 -19.41 -19.07 -5.65
N PRO A 413 -20.57 -19.71 -5.37
CA PRO A 413 -20.63 -21.11 -4.94
C PRO A 413 -20.15 -22.11 -6.01
N GLY A 414 -19.26 -23.02 -5.61
CA GLY A 414 -18.81 -24.16 -6.41
C GLY A 414 -19.31 -25.50 -5.87
N MET A 415 -18.73 -26.60 -6.34
CA MET A 415 -19.14 -27.96 -5.97
C MET A 415 -18.68 -28.38 -4.56
N SER A 416 -17.52 -27.92 -4.11
CA SER A 416 -17.04 -28.09 -2.72
C SER A 416 -17.07 -26.78 -1.91
N ASP A 417 -16.87 -26.91 -0.60
CA ASP A 417 -16.68 -25.80 0.34
C ASP A 417 -15.21 -25.45 0.59
N GLU A 418 -14.26 -26.13 -0.09
CA GLU A 418 -12.89 -25.64 -0.24
C GLU A 418 -12.91 -24.32 -1.02
N LEU A 419 -12.07 -23.38 -0.59
CA LEU A 419 -12.03 -22.01 -1.11
C LEU A 419 -10.79 -21.77 -1.97
N THR A 420 -11.00 -21.27 -3.19
CA THR A 420 -9.96 -20.54 -3.93
C THR A 420 -10.28 -19.05 -3.83
N ILE A 421 -9.34 -18.26 -3.29
CA ILE A 421 -9.55 -16.83 -3.06
C ILE A 421 -8.92 -16.00 -4.18
N VAL A 422 -9.60 -14.94 -4.59
CA VAL A 422 -8.99 -13.79 -5.30
C VAL A 422 -8.99 -12.56 -4.40
N ASN A 423 -7.85 -11.88 -4.28
CA ASN A 423 -7.64 -10.82 -3.29
C ASN A 423 -6.94 -9.57 -3.86
N SER A 424 -7.25 -8.42 -3.28
CA SER A 424 -6.52 -7.15 -3.42
C SER A 424 -7.01 -6.18 -2.33
N HIS A 425 -6.22 -5.18 -1.97
CA HIS A 425 -6.58 -4.15 -0.99
C HIS A 425 -7.44 -3.03 -1.60
N THR A 426 -8.18 -2.30 -0.76
CA THR A 426 -9.16 -1.28 -1.21
C THR A 426 -8.77 0.17 -0.90
N ASP A 427 -7.75 0.37 -0.07
CA ASP A 427 -7.13 1.66 0.26
C ASP A 427 -5.82 1.86 -0.52
N GLY A 428 -5.51 3.12 -0.84
CA GLY A 428 -4.37 3.46 -1.70
C GLY A 428 -4.17 4.96 -1.93
N THR A 429 -3.06 5.31 -2.57
CA THR A 429 -2.52 6.66 -2.79
C THR A 429 -3.15 7.36 -4.01
N ASN A 430 -3.18 6.64 -5.13
CA ASN A 430 -3.61 7.07 -6.45
C ASN A 430 -4.38 5.91 -7.12
N GLY A 431 -4.57 5.94 -8.44
CA GLY A 431 -5.30 4.88 -9.14
C GLY A 431 -4.53 3.59 -9.43
N ILE A 432 -3.20 3.54 -9.50
CA ILE A 432 -2.49 2.29 -9.82
C ILE A 432 -2.48 1.34 -8.62
N GLU A 433 -2.29 1.91 -7.43
CA GLU A 433 -2.22 1.24 -6.12
C GLU A 433 -3.38 0.25 -5.92
N ASP A 434 -4.63 0.71 -5.93
CA ASP A 434 -5.83 -0.11 -5.71
C ASP A 434 -6.66 -0.32 -6.99
N ASN A 435 -5.99 -0.58 -8.13
CA ASN A 435 -6.68 -1.00 -9.36
C ASN A 435 -7.15 -2.48 -9.30
N GLY A 436 -6.50 -3.30 -8.46
CA GLY A 436 -6.78 -4.72 -8.26
C GLY A 436 -8.26 -5.04 -7.94
N PRO A 437 -8.95 -4.35 -7.01
CA PRO A 437 -10.38 -4.55 -6.78
C PRO A 437 -11.27 -4.38 -8.02
N ASN A 438 -10.94 -3.47 -8.94
CA ASN A 438 -11.72 -3.29 -10.17
C ASN A 438 -11.40 -4.38 -11.21
N ALA A 439 -10.17 -4.87 -11.26
CA ALA A 439 -9.83 -6.09 -11.97
C ALA A 439 -10.59 -7.29 -11.41
N ILE A 440 -10.70 -7.42 -10.08
CA ILE A 440 -11.46 -8.47 -9.40
C ILE A 440 -12.96 -8.41 -9.70
N VAL A 441 -13.55 -7.22 -9.84
CA VAL A 441 -14.94 -7.11 -10.34
C VAL A 441 -15.07 -7.69 -11.75
N ALA A 442 -14.09 -7.48 -12.65
CA ALA A 442 -14.11 -8.05 -13.99
C ALA A 442 -13.96 -9.59 -13.97
N ILE A 443 -13.10 -10.13 -13.11
CA ILE A 443 -12.97 -11.57 -12.85
C ILE A 443 -14.30 -12.12 -12.30
N ALA A 444 -14.89 -11.46 -11.29
CA ALA A 444 -16.16 -11.84 -10.67
C ALA A 444 -17.32 -11.83 -11.68
N GLN A 445 -17.35 -10.86 -12.60
CA GLN A 445 -18.34 -10.79 -13.69
C GLN A 445 -18.22 -11.96 -14.65
N TYR A 446 -17.02 -12.52 -14.86
CA TYR A 446 -16.85 -13.75 -15.62
C TYR A 446 -17.31 -14.96 -14.81
N LEU A 447 -16.75 -15.15 -13.62
CA LEU A 447 -16.96 -16.36 -12.80
C LEU A 447 -18.41 -16.53 -12.35
N SER A 448 -19.13 -15.45 -12.03
CA SER A 448 -20.54 -15.51 -11.61
C SER A 448 -21.51 -15.95 -12.73
N ARG A 449 -21.04 -16.03 -13.97
CA ARG A 449 -21.82 -16.51 -15.14
C ARG A 449 -21.54 -17.97 -15.50
N LEU A 450 -20.55 -18.61 -14.87
CA LEU A 450 -20.29 -20.04 -15.04
C LEU A 450 -21.32 -20.86 -14.25
N PRO A 451 -21.73 -22.04 -14.75
CA PRO A 451 -22.61 -22.92 -14.01
C PRO A 451 -21.84 -23.54 -12.83
N ARG A 452 -22.50 -23.65 -11.67
CA ARG A 452 -21.91 -24.19 -10.42
C ARG A 452 -21.16 -25.52 -10.61
N ALA A 453 -21.66 -26.40 -11.48
CA ALA A 453 -21.04 -27.69 -11.79
C ALA A 453 -19.65 -27.60 -12.44
N ALA A 454 -19.35 -26.49 -13.12
CA ALA A 454 -18.06 -26.23 -13.77
C ALA A 454 -17.02 -25.57 -12.84
N LEU A 455 -17.40 -25.24 -11.60
CA LEU A 455 -16.54 -24.71 -10.54
C LEU A 455 -16.31 -25.80 -9.47
N PRO A 456 -15.16 -26.52 -9.48
CA PRO A 456 -14.88 -27.57 -8.49
C PRO A 456 -14.88 -27.04 -7.05
N ARG A 457 -14.27 -25.86 -6.84
CA ARG A 457 -14.22 -25.13 -5.57
C ARG A 457 -15.14 -23.94 -5.55
N THR A 458 -15.55 -23.52 -4.36
CA THR A 458 -16.18 -22.22 -4.15
C THR A 458 -15.12 -21.12 -4.32
N VAL A 459 -15.44 -20.09 -5.09
CA VAL A 459 -14.55 -18.93 -5.26
C VAL A 459 -14.98 -17.84 -4.28
N MET A 460 -14.02 -17.37 -3.48
CA MET A 460 -14.22 -16.22 -2.59
C MET A 460 -13.45 -15.01 -3.11
N ILE A 461 -14.14 -13.88 -3.13
CA ILE A 461 -13.57 -12.56 -3.36
C ILE A 461 -13.29 -11.97 -1.98
N LEU A 462 -12.03 -11.64 -1.70
CA LEU A 462 -11.63 -10.94 -0.48
C LEU A 462 -11.00 -9.61 -0.87
N LEU A 463 -11.81 -8.54 -0.86
CA LEU A 463 -11.31 -7.18 -1.03
C LEU A 463 -10.99 -6.64 0.36
N SER A 464 -9.73 -6.78 0.76
CA SER A 464 -9.27 -6.41 2.10
C SER A 464 -9.10 -4.89 2.24
N SER A 465 -8.91 -4.44 3.47
CA SER A 465 -8.55 -3.05 3.75
C SER A 465 -7.49 -2.94 4.83
N GLY A 466 -6.74 -1.85 4.83
CA GLY A 466 -5.71 -1.57 5.81
C GLY A 466 -4.31 -1.81 5.30
N HIS A 467 -4.10 -2.04 4.01
CA HIS A 467 -2.74 -2.07 3.45
C HIS A 467 -1.98 -0.79 3.82
N PHE A 468 -2.66 0.37 3.73
CA PHE A 468 -2.13 1.68 4.10
C PHE A 468 -2.28 2.03 5.59
N ALA A 469 -2.49 1.01 6.42
CA ALA A 469 -2.46 1.06 7.89
C ALA A 469 -1.92 -0.26 8.48
N GLY A 470 -0.88 -0.84 7.88
CA GLY A 470 -0.15 -1.98 8.42
C GLY A 470 -0.82 -3.36 8.31
N GLY A 471 -1.77 -3.55 7.38
CA GLY A 471 -2.43 -4.84 7.11
C GLY A 471 -3.68 -5.14 7.93
N VAL A 472 -4.17 -4.19 8.74
CA VAL A 472 -5.17 -4.42 9.80
C VAL A 472 -6.42 -5.21 9.41
N GLY A 473 -6.92 -5.13 8.17
CA GLY A 473 -8.06 -5.94 7.71
C GLY A 473 -7.70 -7.36 7.29
N ALA A 474 -6.50 -7.60 6.74
CA ALA A 474 -5.99 -8.94 6.50
C ALA A 474 -5.70 -9.66 7.83
N GLU A 475 -5.09 -8.95 8.79
CA GLU A 475 -4.88 -9.43 10.16
C GLU A 475 -6.21 -9.76 10.87
N ASP A 476 -7.17 -8.82 10.87
CA ASP A 476 -8.50 -8.97 11.49
C ASP A 476 -9.30 -10.13 10.86
N PHE A 477 -9.22 -10.32 9.55
CA PHE A 477 -9.82 -11.46 8.84
C PHE A 477 -9.19 -12.80 9.30
N LEU A 478 -7.86 -12.91 9.29
CA LEU A 478 -7.18 -14.14 9.72
C LEU A 478 -7.43 -14.44 11.21
N ALA A 479 -7.40 -13.42 12.07
CA ALA A 479 -7.67 -13.56 13.51
C ALA A 479 -9.13 -13.97 13.80
N ARG A 480 -10.11 -13.41 13.08
CA ARG A 480 -11.53 -13.79 13.15
C ARG A 480 -11.74 -15.25 12.78
N HIS A 481 -11.14 -15.70 11.68
CA HIS A 481 -11.37 -17.01 11.08
C HIS A 481 -10.37 -18.09 11.52
N ALA A 482 -9.49 -17.80 12.48
CA ALA A 482 -8.50 -18.73 13.01
C ALA A 482 -9.12 -19.96 13.73
N ARG A 483 -10.43 -19.95 14.04
CA ARG A 483 -11.09 -20.98 14.87
C ARG A 483 -12.47 -21.46 14.37
N ASP A 484 -13.02 -20.86 13.32
CA ASP A 484 -14.30 -21.28 12.72
C ASP A 484 -14.15 -22.26 11.55
N GLY A 485 -12.91 -22.54 11.14
CA GLY A 485 -12.58 -23.43 10.03
C GLY A 485 -12.63 -22.78 8.65
N LEU A 486 -12.85 -21.47 8.51
CA LEU A 486 -12.77 -20.81 7.21
C LEU A 486 -11.32 -20.80 6.69
N VAL A 487 -10.33 -20.38 7.49
CA VAL A 487 -8.90 -20.38 7.07
C VAL A 487 -8.41 -21.79 6.69
N ALA A 488 -8.88 -22.82 7.40
CA ALA A 488 -8.53 -24.22 7.14
C ALA A 488 -9.05 -24.73 5.78
N ARG A 489 -10.13 -24.15 5.24
CA ARG A 489 -10.70 -24.51 3.93
C ARG A 489 -10.08 -23.75 2.76
N ILE A 490 -9.21 -22.77 3.01
CA ILE A 490 -8.52 -22.05 1.94
C ILE A 490 -7.50 -22.99 1.29
N ALA A 491 -7.74 -23.33 0.03
CA ALA A 491 -6.84 -24.13 -0.78
C ALA A 491 -5.66 -23.27 -1.27
N CYS A 492 -5.95 -22.08 -1.78
CA CYS A 492 -4.96 -21.07 -2.18
C CYS A 492 -5.60 -19.68 -2.33
N ILE A 493 -4.75 -18.64 -2.38
CA ILE A 493 -5.10 -17.25 -2.68
C ILE A 493 -4.33 -16.78 -3.92
N VAL A 494 -4.97 -16.01 -4.79
CA VAL A 494 -4.31 -15.22 -5.84
C VAL A 494 -4.58 -13.74 -5.56
N THR A 495 -3.57 -13.05 -5.05
CA THR A 495 -3.58 -11.60 -4.82
C THR A 495 -3.03 -10.89 -6.05
N ILE A 496 -3.69 -9.80 -6.45
CA ILE A 496 -3.34 -9.01 -7.64
C ILE A 496 -3.31 -7.51 -7.36
N GLU A 497 -2.19 -6.88 -7.72
CA GLU A 497 -1.84 -5.50 -7.41
C GLU A 497 -1.20 -4.82 -8.64
N HIS A 498 -1.43 -3.53 -8.81
CA HIS A 498 -0.71 -2.64 -9.75
C HIS A 498 -0.70 -3.16 -11.21
N LEU A 499 -1.85 -3.66 -11.68
CA LEU A 499 -1.98 -4.33 -12.98
C LEU A 499 -1.86 -3.36 -14.15
N GLY A 500 -1.27 -3.81 -15.25
CA GLY A 500 -1.07 -3.03 -16.48
C GLY A 500 -0.08 -1.87 -16.38
N ALA A 501 0.63 -1.69 -15.26
CA ALA A 501 1.52 -0.54 -15.05
C ALA A 501 2.58 -0.39 -16.15
N GLN A 502 2.84 0.86 -16.52
CA GLN A 502 3.93 1.27 -17.40
C GLN A 502 5.06 1.92 -16.60
N GLU A 503 6.28 1.74 -17.08
CA GLU A 503 7.45 2.37 -16.48
C GLU A 503 7.51 3.86 -16.82
N TRP A 504 7.56 4.69 -15.78
CA TRP A 504 7.83 6.12 -15.88
C TRP A 504 9.02 6.46 -14.98
N LEU A 505 10.01 7.17 -15.52
CA LEU A 505 11.24 7.54 -14.82
C LEU A 505 11.44 9.07 -14.87
N PRO A 506 12.23 9.66 -13.95
CA PRO A 506 12.65 11.05 -14.06
C PRO A 506 13.44 11.29 -15.35
N ASN A 507 13.03 12.31 -16.12
CA ASN A 507 13.84 12.83 -17.21
C ASN A 507 14.94 13.77 -16.69
N ALA A 508 15.76 14.33 -17.58
CA ALA A 508 16.88 15.23 -17.23
C ALA A 508 16.47 16.53 -16.51
N ARG A 509 15.18 16.82 -16.34
CA ARG A 509 14.62 17.94 -15.54
C ARG A 509 13.93 17.45 -14.25
N GLY A 510 14.06 16.18 -13.90
CA GLY A 510 13.44 15.53 -12.75
C GLY A 510 11.97 15.10 -12.94
N ALA A 511 11.24 15.65 -13.92
CA ALA A 511 9.85 15.29 -14.13
C ALA A 511 9.69 13.85 -14.65
N LEU A 512 8.72 13.11 -14.13
CA LEU A 512 8.41 11.75 -14.60
C LEU A 512 7.94 11.76 -16.07
N ALA A 513 8.47 10.83 -16.86
CA ALA A 513 8.11 10.62 -18.26
C ALA A 513 8.03 9.13 -18.59
N PRO A 514 7.16 8.69 -19.51
CA PRO A 514 7.06 7.28 -19.90
C PRO A 514 8.33 6.85 -20.65
N THR A 515 8.86 5.67 -20.32
CA THR A 515 10.00 5.09 -21.06
C THR A 515 9.56 4.33 -22.32
N GLY A 516 8.25 4.08 -22.46
CA GLY A 516 7.68 3.19 -23.46
C GLY A 516 7.73 1.71 -23.07
N ARG A 517 8.25 1.36 -21.88
CA ARG A 517 8.33 -0.03 -21.39
C ARG A 517 7.22 -0.37 -20.41
N ALA A 518 6.93 -1.67 -20.33
CA ALA A 518 6.19 -2.27 -19.23
C ALA A 518 6.93 -2.08 -17.90
N GLU A 519 6.22 -1.79 -16.81
CA GLU A 519 6.81 -1.92 -15.46
C GLU A 519 7.05 -3.41 -15.17
N PRO A 520 8.20 -3.81 -14.59
CA PRO A 520 8.47 -5.20 -14.24
C PRO A 520 7.45 -5.78 -13.26
N THR A 521 7.04 -7.03 -13.50
CA THR A 521 6.13 -7.76 -12.61
C THR A 521 6.89 -8.78 -11.76
N ALA A 522 6.64 -8.75 -10.46
CA ALA A 522 7.00 -9.84 -9.55
C ALA A 522 5.76 -10.62 -9.16
N LEU A 523 5.89 -11.95 -9.05
CA LEU A 523 4.88 -12.81 -8.43
C LEU A 523 5.56 -13.52 -7.26
N PHE A 524 5.24 -13.14 -6.03
CA PHE A 524 5.81 -13.76 -4.83
C PHE A 524 4.92 -14.90 -4.34
N MET A 525 5.53 -16.01 -3.92
CA MET A 525 4.82 -17.17 -3.35
C MET A 525 5.76 -18.07 -2.53
N PRO A 526 5.23 -18.93 -1.63
CA PRO A 526 5.98 -20.09 -1.15
C PRO A 526 6.36 -21.01 -2.32
N ALA A 527 7.43 -21.76 -2.14
CA ALA A 527 7.91 -22.78 -3.08
C ALA A 527 6.98 -24.02 -3.18
N VAL A 528 5.76 -23.82 -3.67
CA VAL A 528 4.77 -24.86 -3.97
C VAL A 528 4.73 -25.01 -5.50
N PRO A 529 5.10 -26.18 -6.08
CA PRO A 529 5.19 -26.33 -7.54
C PRO A 529 3.92 -25.93 -8.29
N ALA A 530 2.75 -26.29 -7.77
CA ALA A 530 1.46 -25.94 -8.37
C ALA A 530 1.17 -24.42 -8.40
N LEU A 531 1.75 -23.62 -7.49
CA LEU A 531 1.67 -22.17 -7.54
C LEU A 531 2.70 -21.60 -8.53
N VAL A 532 3.92 -22.11 -8.52
CA VAL A 532 5.01 -21.68 -9.41
C VAL A 532 4.66 -21.89 -10.88
N ASP A 533 4.10 -23.06 -11.21
CA ASP A 533 3.68 -23.37 -12.58
C ASP A 533 2.41 -22.59 -12.99
N ALA A 534 1.48 -22.33 -12.06
CA ALA A 534 0.33 -21.47 -12.32
C ALA A 534 0.74 -19.99 -12.53
N ALA A 535 1.74 -19.50 -11.81
CA ALA A 535 2.28 -18.16 -11.95
C ALA A 535 3.04 -17.96 -13.27
N ASP A 536 3.86 -18.95 -13.66
CA ASP A 536 4.55 -18.97 -14.96
C ASP A 536 3.54 -19.03 -16.13
N ALA A 537 2.50 -19.86 -16.01
CA ALA A 537 1.40 -19.90 -16.97
C ALA A 537 0.62 -18.57 -17.05
N LEU A 538 0.39 -17.91 -15.91
CA LEU A 538 -0.28 -16.60 -15.83
C LEU A 538 0.50 -15.55 -16.61
N VAL A 539 1.79 -15.34 -16.34
CA VAL A 539 2.58 -14.28 -17.02
C VAL A 539 2.76 -14.54 -18.51
N ARG A 540 2.87 -15.81 -18.92
CA ARG A 540 2.91 -16.20 -20.34
C ARG A 540 1.57 -15.95 -21.04
N ARG A 541 0.45 -16.40 -20.47
CA ARG A 541 -0.91 -16.15 -21.03
C ARG A 541 -1.24 -14.65 -21.05
N ALA A 542 -0.77 -13.90 -20.05
CA ALA A 542 -0.93 -12.45 -19.98
C ALA A 542 -0.03 -11.69 -20.98
N ASN A 543 1.02 -12.31 -21.50
CA ASN A 543 2.20 -11.62 -22.05
C ASN A 543 2.57 -10.38 -21.22
N ALA A 544 2.93 -10.62 -19.96
CA ALA A 544 3.20 -9.60 -18.94
C ALA A 544 4.72 -9.35 -18.73
N ALA A 545 5.54 -9.62 -19.74
CA ALA A 545 6.99 -9.40 -19.67
C ALA A 545 7.35 -7.91 -19.46
N PRO A 546 8.46 -7.60 -18.76
CA PRO A 546 9.37 -8.53 -18.07
C PRO A 546 8.77 -8.99 -16.73
N ALA A 547 8.74 -10.30 -16.49
CA ALA A 547 8.12 -10.89 -15.30
C ALA A 547 8.98 -11.96 -14.61
N PHE A 548 8.86 -12.02 -13.29
CA PHE A 548 9.67 -12.87 -12.40
C PHE A 548 8.77 -13.60 -11.39
N VAL A 549 8.83 -14.92 -11.38
CA VAL A 549 8.19 -15.76 -10.34
C VAL A 549 9.21 -15.95 -9.23
N MET A 550 8.89 -15.47 -8.03
CA MET A 550 9.83 -15.21 -6.94
C MET A 550 9.49 -16.04 -5.69
N PRO A 551 10.50 -16.52 -4.94
CA PRO A 551 10.35 -17.04 -3.60
C PRO A 551 10.12 -15.89 -2.60
N PRO A 552 9.90 -16.16 -1.30
CA PRO A 552 9.91 -15.12 -0.27
C PRO A 552 11.28 -14.43 -0.22
N LEU A 553 11.29 -13.09 -0.18
CA LEU A 553 12.54 -12.32 -0.05
C LEU A 553 13.06 -12.34 1.39
N ASN A 554 12.14 -12.40 2.35
CA ASN A 554 12.43 -12.60 3.77
C ASN A 554 11.75 -13.90 4.24
N PRO A 555 12.37 -15.08 4.05
CA PRO A 555 11.76 -16.36 4.39
C PRO A 555 11.63 -16.62 5.90
N ASN A 556 12.15 -15.73 6.74
CA ASN A 556 12.04 -15.79 8.20
C ASN A 556 11.07 -14.75 8.79
N GLY A 557 10.48 -13.88 7.95
CA GLY A 557 9.65 -12.76 8.40
C GLY A 557 8.37 -13.24 9.09
N ASP A 558 7.97 -12.56 10.16
CA ASP A 558 6.75 -12.94 10.92
C ASP A 558 5.44 -12.63 10.19
N GLY A 559 5.48 -11.83 9.11
CA GLY A 559 4.32 -11.46 8.31
C GLY A 559 3.60 -10.19 8.76
N SER A 560 4.10 -9.50 9.78
CA SER A 560 3.65 -8.15 10.15
C SER A 560 4.09 -7.10 9.10
N ALA A 561 3.59 -5.87 9.25
CA ALA A 561 4.05 -4.73 8.44
C ALA A 561 5.50 -4.29 8.71
N ASP A 562 6.10 -4.68 9.84
CA ASP A 562 7.49 -4.35 10.19
C ASP A 562 8.50 -5.44 9.75
N ASP A 563 8.05 -6.70 9.60
CA ASP A 563 8.88 -7.87 9.23
C ASP A 563 8.18 -8.73 8.16
N ALA A 564 7.79 -8.08 7.06
CA ALA A 564 7.08 -8.69 5.95
C ALA A 564 7.92 -9.76 5.21
N VAL A 565 7.26 -10.83 4.74
CA VAL A 565 7.90 -11.94 4.00
C VAL A 565 8.26 -11.58 2.55
N TRP A 566 7.50 -10.66 1.96
CA TRP A 566 7.71 -10.06 0.63
C TRP A 566 6.84 -8.78 0.50
N PRO A 567 7.07 -7.91 -0.50
CA PRO A 567 6.23 -6.73 -0.75
C PRO A 567 4.85 -7.09 -1.34
N GLY A 568 3.79 -6.46 -0.82
CA GLY A 568 2.40 -6.61 -1.31
C GLY A 568 1.45 -7.31 -0.33
N GLU A 569 0.14 -7.08 -0.51
CA GLU A 569 -0.96 -7.50 0.37
C GLU A 569 -1.01 -9.02 0.60
N GLY A 570 -0.61 -9.83 -0.37
CA GLY A 570 -0.57 -11.28 -0.26
C GLY A 570 0.40 -11.80 0.82
N GLN A 571 1.30 -10.95 1.32
CA GLN A 571 2.32 -11.33 2.31
C GLN A 571 1.68 -11.73 3.66
N TYR A 572 0.63 -11.02 4.09
CA TYR A 572 -0.05 -11.28 5.37
C TYR A 572 -0.61 -12.71 5.46
N PHE A 573 -1.19 -13.24 4.37
CA PHE A 573 -1.79 -14.58 4.36
C PHE A 573 -0.76 -15.71 4.39
N TRP A 574 0.44 -15.49 3.86
CA TRP A 574 1.54 -16.46 3.95
C TRP A 574 2.31 -16.34 5.26
N GLY A 575 2.70 -15.13 5.68
CA GLY A 575 3.48 -14.92 6.91
C GLY A 575 2.71 -15.34 8.16
N LEU A 576 1.52 -14.76 8.37
CA LEU A 576 0.75 -14.92 9.61
C LEU A 576 0.01 -16.28 9.71
N ALA A 577 -0.28 -16.94 8.58
CA ALA A 577 -1.17 -18.10 8.53
C ALA A 577 -0.74 -19.23 7.56
N HIS A 578 0.39 -19.09 6.86
CA HIS A 578 0.93 -20.06 5.90
C HIS A 578 -0.10 -20.56 4.87
N VAL A 579 -0.98 -19.67 4.42
CA VAL A 579 -1.95 -19.93 3.36
C VAL A 579 -1.24 -19.81 2.01
N PRO A 580 -1.27 -20.84 1.14
CA PRO A 580 -0.60 -20.81 -0.16
C PRO A 580 -1.11 -19.65 -1.01
N THR A 581 -0.25 -18.68 -1.29
CA THR A 581 -0.62 -17.40 -1.90
C THR A 581 0.30 -17.08 -3.06
N ILE A 582 -0.27 -16.68 -4.20
CA ILE A 582 0.45 -16.01 -5.29
C ILE A 582 0.17 -14.52 -5.16
N ASN A 583 1.18 -13.68 -5.03
CA ASN A 583 1.06 -12.23 -4.96
C ASN A 583 1.68 -11.56 -6.20
N LEU A 584 0.85 -11.19 -7.18
CA LEU A 584 1.28 -10.47 -8.38
C LEU A 584 1.28 -8.96 -8.10
N ILE A 585 2.45 -8.34 -8.23
CA ILE A 585 2.67 -6.91 -7.98
C ILE A 585 3.63 -6.30 -9.03
N THR A 586 3.44 -5.02 -9.36
CA THR A 586 4.45 -4.19 -10.04
C THR A 586 4.85 -3.03 -9.12
N GLY A 587 6.03 -2.43 -9.32
CA GLY A 587 6.54 -1.41 -8.40
C GLY A 587 6.84 -0.06 -9.06
N PRO A 588 5.90 0.61 -9.75
CA PRO A 588 6.18 1.83 -10.50
C PRO A 588 6.69 2.98 -9.63
N THR A 589 7.46 3.90 -10.23
CA THR A 589 8.06 5.05 -9.53
C THR A 589 7.03 5.92 -8.81
N TYR A 590 5.89 6.15 -9.46
CA TYR A 590 4.77 6.96 -8.99
C TYR A 590 3.81 6.22 -8.04
N LEU A 591 4.19 5.03 -7.55
CA LEU A 591 3.28 4.15 -6.79
C LEU A 591 2.72 4.84 -5.55
N LEU A 592 3.59 5.31 -4.65
CA LEU A 592 3.20 5.81 -3.34
C LEU A 592 2.80 7.31 -3.31
N ASP A 593 2.70 7.95 -4.47
CA ASP A 593 2.40 9.38 -4.59
C ASP A 593 0.88 9.58 -4.69
N TYR A 594 0.29 10.51 -3.93
CA TYR A 594 -1.11 10.93 -4.11
C TYR A 594 -1.23 12.19 -4.98
N GLY A 595 -2.44 12.47 -5.46
CA GLY A 595 -2.71 13.65 -6.32
C GLY A 595 -2.24 13.52 -7.78
N VAL A 596 -1.36 12.55 -8.07
CA VAL A 596 -0.93 12.19 -9.43
C VAL A 596 -2.04 11.47 -10.22
N THR A 597 -2.01 11.57 -11.55
CA THR A 597 -2.82 10.73 -12.45
C THR A 597 -2.11 9.41 -12.74
N THR A 598 -2.87 8.34 -12.91
CA THR A 598 -2.37 7.00 -13.29
C THR A 598 -3.14 6.38 -14.44
N ALA A 599 -4.33 6.90 -14.78
CA ALA A 599 -5.12 6.44 -15.91
C ALA A 599 -4.43 6.66 -17.26
N ASP A 600 -3.41 7.51 -17.33
CA ASP A 600 -2.51 7.74 -18.46
C ASP A 600 -1.24 6.85 -18.46
N LYS A 601 -1.04 6.03 -17.42
CA LYS A 601 0.19 5.27 -17.13
C LYS A 601 0.00 3.74 -17.16
N ILE A 602 -1.10 3.28 -17.76
CA ILE A 602 -1.53 1.88 -17.78
C ILE A 602 -1.70 1.41 -19.22
N ASP A 603 -1.06 0.29 -19.57
CA ASP A 603 -1.43 -0.50 -20.74
C ASP A 603 -2.71 -1.28 -20.43
N TYR A 604 -3.84 -0.73 -20.85
CA TYR A 604 -5.15 -1.36 -20.69
C TYR A 604 -5.32 -2.66 -21.51
N ALA A 605 -4.47 -2.92 -22.51
CA ALA A 605 -4.43 -4.21 -23.18
C ALA A 605 -3.69 -5.24 -22.32
N ARG A 606 -2.55 -4.88 -21.69
CA ARG A 606 -1.87 -5.71 -20.68
C ARG A 606 -2.80 -6.01 -19.50
N LEU A 607 -3.42 -5.00 -18.90
CA LEU A 607 -4.44 -5.13 -17.84
C LEU A 607 -5.54 -6.14 -18.22
N ARG A 608 -6.08 -6.07 -19.45
CA ARG A 608 -7.09 -7.03 -19.92
C ARG A 608 -6.56 -8.47 -19.99
N ARG A 609 -5.32 -8.65 -20.49
CA ARG A 609 -4.68 -9.97 -20.59
C ARG A 609 -4.36 -10.53 -19.20
N GLU A 610 -3.95 -9.69 -18.25
CA GLU A 610 -3.70 -10.05 -16.85
C GLU A 610 -4.98 -10.45 -16.11
N ILE A 611 -6.09 -9.72 -16.30
CA ILE A 611 -7.44 -10.10 -15.82
C ILE A 611 -7.84 -11.49 -16.36
N ALA A 612 -7.65 -11.73 -17.66
CA ALA A 612 -7.97 -13.02 -18.28
C ALA A 612 -7.08 -14.16 -17.76
N ALA A 613 -5.78 -13.92 -17.63
CA ALA A 613 -4.82 -14.90 -17.11
C ALA A 613 -5.05 -15.22 -15.63
N THR A 614 -5.40 -14.22 -14.80
CA THR A 614 -5.78 -14.43 -13.40
C THR A 614 -7.08 -15.22 -13.29
N THR A 615 -8.08 -14.93 -14.15
CA THR A 615 -9.33 -15.72 -14.23
C THR A 615 -9.01 -17.19 -14.56
N GLN A 616 -8.11 -17.44 -15.51
CA GLN A 616 -7.67 -18.79 -15.85
C GLN A 616 -6.93 -19.47 -14.69
N ALA A 617 -5.97 -18.77 -14.06
CA ALA A 617 -5.19 -19.31 -12.95
C ALA A 617 -6.09 -19.72 -11.76
N LEU A 618 -7.12 -18.93 -11.42
CA LEU A 618 -8.12 -19.29 -10.41
C LEU A 618 -8.88 -20.57 -10.78
N LEU A 619 -9.29 -20.70 -12.04
CA LEU A 619 -10.02 -21.87 -12.54
C LEU A 619 -9.15 -23.13 -12.56
N ASP A 620 -7.87 -23.02 -12.90
CA ASP A 620 -6.96 -24.17 -12.93
C ASP A 620 -6.47 -24.55 -11.53
N LEU A 621 -6.15 -23.58 -10.67
CA LEU A 621 -5.88 -23.82 -9.25
C LEU A 621 -7.08 -24.45 -8.54
N SER A 622 -8.32 -24.15 -8.96
CA SER A 622 -9.52 -24.83 -8.41
C SER A 622 -9.57 -26.34 -8.70
N ARG A 623 -8.79 -26.84 -9.66
CA ARG A 623 -8.70 -28.26 -10.04
C ARG A 623 -7.54 -29.01 -9.38
N VAL A 624 -6.52 -28.30 -8.91
CA VAL A 624 -5.36 -28.90 -8.23
C VAL A 624 -5.81 -29.51 -6.88
N PRO A 625 -5.43 -30.76 -6.54
CA PRO A 625 -5.77 -31.35 -5.24
C PRO A 625 -5.27 -30.50 -4.05
N PHE A 626 -6.08 -30.35 -3.00
CA PHE A 626 -5.77 -29.48 -1.86
C PHE A 626 -4.39 -29.76 -1.23
N ALA A 627 -4.04 -31.03 -1.08
CA ALA A 627 -2.74 -31.46 -0.55
C ALA A 627 -1.55 -31.00 -1.42
N ALA A 628 -1.72 -30.90 -2.75
CA ALA A 628 -0.68 -30.43 -3.65
C ALA A 628 -0.48 -28.91 -3.59
N LEU A 629 -1.54 -28.14 -3.30
CA LEU A 629 -1.45 -26.70 -3.02
C LEU A 629 -0.76 -26.40 -1.67
N ARG A 630 -0.72 -27.38 -0.75
CA ARG A 630 -0.02 -27.30 0.54
C ARG A 630 1.37 -27.94 0.52
N ALA A 631 1.85 -28.44 -0.63
CA ALA A 631 3.13 -29.16 -0.76
C ALA A 631 4.34 -28.21 -0.91
N VAL A 632 4.70 -27.54 0.19
CA VAL A 632 5.83 -26.60 0.24
C VAL A 632 7.17 -27.35 0.15
N GLN A 633 8.01 -26.97 -0.81
CA GLN A 633 9.34 -27.52 -1.02
C GLN A 633 10.43 -26.61 -0.44
N LEU A 634 11.02 -27.03 0.68
CA LEU A 634 12.14 -26.33 1.35
C LEU A 634 13.44 -26.22 0.51
N ALA A 635 13.44 -26.74 -0.73
CA ALA A 635 14.64 -26.92 -1.55
C ALA A 635 14.51 -26.44 -3.00
N MET A 636 13.43 -25.73 -3.36
CA MET A 636 13.42 -24.97 -4.62
C MET A 636 14.35 -23.76 -4.48
N ARG A 637 15.64 -23.98 -4.74
CA ARG A 637 16.59 -22.91 -4.99
C ARG A 637 16.13 -22.12 -6.21
N ALA A 638 16.42 -20.82 -6.25
CA ALA A 638 16.35 -20.06 -7.48
C ALA A 638 17.14 -20.77 -8.60
N ALA A 639 16.71 -20.59 -9.85
CA ALA A 639 17.39 -21.21 -10.97
C ALA A 639 18.81 -20.66 -11.06
N ALA A 640 19.81 -21.52 -10.83
CA ALA A 640 21.21 -21.15 -11.05
C ALA A 640 21.39 -20.76 -12.54
N PRO A 641 22.16 -19.69 -12.83
CA PRO A 641 22.17 -19.02 -14.14
C PRO A 641 22.71 -19.87 -15.29
#